data_AF-D9SNS9-F1
#
_entry.id   AF-D9SNS9-F1
#
_cell.length_a   1.000
_cell.length_b   1.000
_cell.length_c   1.000
_cell.angle_alpha   90.00
_cell.angle_beta   90.00
_cell.angle_gamma   90.00
#
_symmetry.space_group_name_H-M   'P 1'
#
loop_
_entity.id
_entity.type
_entity.pdbx_description
1 polymer ?
#
loop_
_entity_poly.entity_id
_entity_poly.type
_entity_poly.pdbx_seq_one_letter_code
_entity_poly.pdbx_strand_id
1 'polypeptide(L)'
;MYYALHGLNNFEDKTIPPGSVHVSNGYGEIILRDVYDFPALAFTLDKDKIKGVALNDLGKLAIMYGIITVYNVEIHTVEPFYDYIPNPVLSTIPNPSSSPIPGPILNPVPDPVPSPVEDLVFDEKFYADKYPDLKTRFGYDRVKLFKHWKTSGIKEGRTFSCVFDPDYYLKHNSDVAKAVGANNYEGAYQHFITSGYNEGRRSSPIYDGIYYKNCYSDLKTYDFYKLIYHFLTYGIHEGRSACLNFEPIVYAIRYPDLFKNFGNLDYKPYFTHYLISGIREGRSGLYDYNFIPNPIENLIFDEKFYADKYPDLKANLGYNKAKLFMHWKTTGIKEGRTSSYVFDPDYYLKNNSDVAKAVGANNYKGAYEHFITSGYNEGRKSSPIYHGSYYQNCYSDLKTHDFYKLIYHFITYGIHESRNACLNFEPIVYAIRYPDLFKALGNSDYKPYFTHYLISGIREGRSGLYDYNFIPNPIENLIFDEKFYADKYPDLKAKFGYDRARLFMHWKVSGIKEGRTSSYVFDPVYYLKNNSDVSNAVGANNYEGAYQHFITSGYNEGRRSSPIYDGSYYQNYNPELRVYDFYKLIEHFLVHGIHEGRRACSNFGAKVYVARYSDLFKNFGTSDYKPYFTHYLISGIKEGRLSY
;
A
#
# COMPACT_ATOMS: atom_id res chain seq x y z
N MET A 1 -0.91 24.23 9.05
CA MET A 1 -1.17 25.68 8.85
C MET A 1 -2.49 26.02 9.54
N TYR A 2 -2.72 27.27 9.95
CA TYR A 2 -3.83 27.67 10.84
C TYR A 2 -4.79 28.66 10.16
N TYR A 3 -5.84 29.10 10.88
CA TYR A 3 -7.00 29.93 10.45
C TYR A 3 -8.13 29.15 9.73
N ALA A 4 -9.42 29.40 9.99
CA ALA A 4 -10.07 30.37 10.92
C ALA A 4 -11.33 29.76 11.63
N LEU A 5 -11.92 30.52 12.56
CA LEU A 5 -13.02 30.11 13.46
C LEU A 5 -14.15 31.17 13.53
N HIS A 6 -15.21 30.84 14.30
CA HIS A 6 -16.40 31.62 14.73
C HIS A 6 -17.69 31.40 13.91
N GLY A 7 -18.89 31.25 14.51
CA GLY A 7 -19.30 31.15 15.94
C GLY A 7 -20.62 30.35 16.06
N LEU A 8 -21.41 30.33 17.15
CA LEU A 8 -21.44 31.07 18.43
C LEU A 8 -22.07 30.21 19.57
N ASN A 9 -21.40 30.18 20.73
CA ASN A 9 -21.89 30.30 22.12
C ASN A 9 -23.08 29.51 22.75
N ASN A 10 -22.82 29.10 24.02
CA ASN A 10 -23.71 28.90 25.18
C ASN A 10 -24.59 27.63 25.28
N PHE A 11 -24.27 26.74 26.24
CA PHE A 11 -24.90 26.77 27.59
C PHE A 11 -24.04 26.01 28.63
N GLU A 12 -24.52 25.90 29.88
CA GLU A 12 -23.70 25.76 31.10
C GLU A 12 -23.32 24.32 31.54
N ASP A 13 -22.31 24.26 32.40
CA ASP A 13 -21.66 23.06 32.95
C ASP A 13 -22.49 22.37 34.07
N LYS A 14 -22.59 21.04 34.02
CA LYS A 14 -22.97 20.17 35.15
C LYS A 14 -22.19 18.85 35.11
N THR A 15 -21.55 18.53 36.22
CA THR A 15 -20.72 17.33 36.41
C THR A 15 -21.49 16.01 36.28
N ILE A 16 -21.03 15.09 35.42
CA ILE A 16 -21.59 13.75 35.21
C ILE A 16 -20.44 12.71 35.19
N PRO A 17 -20.61 11.45 35.69
CA PRO A 17 -19.53 10.47 35.77
C PRO A 17 -19.07 9.91 34.40
N PRO A 18 -17.82 9.40 34.30
CA PRO A 18 -17.33 8.77 33.08
C PRO A 18 -18.08 7.47 32.76
N GLY A 19 -18.50 7.30 31.51
CA GLY A 19 -19.14 6.07 31.02
C GLY A 19 -20.59 6.20 30.55
N SER A 20 -21.12 7.42 30.34
CA SER A 20 -22.47 7.62 29.79
C SER A 20 -22.45 8.55 28.56
N VAL A 21 -23.24 8.20 27.53
CA VAL A 21 -23.41 8.98 26.30
C VAL A 21 -24.81 9.60 26.30
N HIS A 22 -24.87 10.92 26.18
CA HIS A 22 -26.15 11.64 26.08
C HIS A 22 -26.57 11.79 24.62
N VAL A 23 -27.84 11.49 24.32
CA VAL A 23 -28.51 11.99 23.11
C VAL A 23 -29.22 13.29 23.49
N SER A 24 -29.08 14.33 22.66
CA SER A 24 -29.85 15.57 22.73
C SER A 24 -30.67 15.75 21.46
N ASN A 25 -31.95 16.09 21.61
CA ASN A 25 -32.87 16.23 20.47
C ASN A 25 -32.72 17.62 19.83
N GLY A 26 -32.11 17.68 18.65
CA GLY A 26 -31.98 18.90 17.87
C GLY A 26 -31.15 18.73 16.59
N TYR A 27 -31.69 18.03 15.59
CA TYR A 27 -31.15 17.91 14.23
C TYR A 27 -29.62 17.66 14.14
N GLY A 28 -29.14 16.60 14.78
CA GLY A 28 -27.74 16.15 14.69
C GLY A 28 -27.60 14.78 14.00
N GLU A 29 -26.55 14.61 13.19
CA GLU A 29 -26.18 13.32 12.60
C GLU A 29 -25.66 12.35 13.66
N ILE A 30 -25.93 11.04 13.49
CA ILE A 30 -25.24 10.00 14.26
C ILE A 30 -23.85 9.78 13.64
N ILE A 31 -22.88 10.59 14.03
CA ILE A 31 -21.48 10.43 13.64
C ILE A 31 -20.84 9.31 14.48
N LEU A 32 -20.84 8.10 13.95
CA LEU A 32 -20.00 7.00 14.47
C LEU A 32 -18.52 7.33 14.20
N ARG A 33 -17.79 7.74 15.24
CA ARG A 33 -16.33 7.81 15.22
C ARG A 33 -15.72 6.55 15.81
N ASP A 34 -14.59 6.14 15.23
CA ASP A 34 -13.53 5.33 15.84
C ASP A 34 -13.96 4.00 16.49
N VAL A 35 -14.53 3.09 15.69
CA VAL A 35 -14.71 1.68 16.07
C VAL A 35 -13.46 0.86 15.69
N TYR A 36 -12.39 1.00 16.48
CA TYR A 36 -11.13 0.26 16.28
C TYR A 36 -10.67 -0.61 17.46
N ASP A 37 -11.30 -0.49 18.64
CA ASP A 37 -11.01 -1.32 19.82
C ASP A 37 -12.29 -1.75 20.54
N PHE A 38 -12.75 -3.00 20.33
CA PHE A 38 -13.47 -3.88 21.27
C PHE A 38 -13.72 -5.25 20.59
N PRO A 39 -13.81 -6.37 21.34
CA PRO A 39 -14.12 -7.68 20.77
C PRO A 39 -15.63 -7.79 20.44
N ALA A 40 -15.96 -8.74 19.55
CA ALA A 40 -17.27 -8.82 18.90
C ALA A 40 -18.47 -8.82 19.86
N LEU A 41 -19.30 -7.78 19.75
CA LEU A 41 -20.65 -7.68 20.30
C LEU A 41 -21.59 -7.21 19.18
N ALA A 42 -22.60 -8.01 18.87
CA ALA A 42 -23.61 -7.66 17.87
C ALA A 42 -24.59 -6.62 18.45
N PHE A 43 -24.77 -5.50 17.76
CA PHE A 43 -25.68 -4.44 18.20
C PHE A 43 -27.09 -4.64 17.63
N THR A 44 -28.04 -4.98 18.50
CA THR A 44 -29.47 -5.03 18.17
C THR A 44 -30.08 -3.64 18.31
N LEU A 45 -30.67 -3.12 17.23
CA LEU A 45 -31.32 -1.80 17.19
C LEU A 45 -32.85 -1.94 17.11
N ASP A 46 -33.55 -1.22 17.99
CA ASP A 46 -34.99 -1.32 18.21
C ASP A 46 -35.76 -0.26 17.40
N LYS A 47 -36.70 -0.72 16.56
CA LYS A 47 -37.41 0.05 15.52
C LYS A 47 -38.07 1.32 16.04
N ASP A 48 -38.68 1.27 17.22
CA ASP A 48 -39.43 2.42 17.75
C ASP A 48 -38.55 3.55 18.30
N LYS A 49 -37.21 3.36 18.33
CA LYS A 49 -36.23 4.40 18.69
C LYS A 49 -35.60 5.12 17.49
N ILE A 50 -35.95 4.76 16.25
CA ILE A 50 -35.20 5.18 15.04
C ILE A 50 -36.07 5.77 13.90
N LYS A 51 -37.33 6.12 14.17
CA LYS A 51 -38.23 6.73 13.16
C LYS A 51 -37.64 8.06 12.67
N GLY A 52 -37.22 8.10 11.41
CA GLY A 52 -36.77 9.31 10.70
C GLY A 52 -35.26 9.49 10.54
N VAL A 53 -34.42 8.54 10.95
CA VAL A 53 -32.95 8.64 10.77
C VAL A 53 -32.53 8.19 9.37
N ALA A 54 -31.80 9.03 8.66
CA ALA A 54 -31.13 8.66 7.41
C ALA A 54 -29.80 7.95 7.70
N LEU A 55 -29.56 6.81 7.05
CA LEU A 55 -28.27 6.10 7.14
C LEU A 55 -27.27 6.66 6.13
N ASN A 56 -26.06 6.96 6.58
CA ASN A 56 -24.92 7.21 5.70
C ASN A 56 -24.48 5.90 5.00
N ASP A 57 -23.62 6.01 3.99
CA ASP A 57 -23.24 4.85 3.17
C ASP A 57 -22.47 3.79 3.95
N LEU A 58 -21.74 4.16 5.00
CA LEU A 58 -21.07 3.22 5.90
C LEU A 58 -22.09 2.36 6.68
N GLY A 59 -23.18 2.98 7.14
CA GLY A 59 -24.29 2.27 7.80
C GLY A 59 -25.05 1.33 6.85
N LYS A 60 -25.24 1.73 5.59
CA LYS A 60 -25.80 0.85 4.55
C LYS A 60 -24.89 -0.35 4.29
N LEU A 61 -23.57 -0.12 4.24
CA LEU A 61 -22.54 -1.14 4.03
C LEU A 61 -22.51 -2.15 5.19
N ALA A 62 -22.62 -1.68 6.44
CA ALA A 62 -22.66 -2.53 7.63
C ALA A 62 -23.87 -3.49 7.66
N ILE A 63 -25.03 -3.05 7.16
CA ILE A 63 -26.20 -3.91 6.98
C ILE A 63 -25.95 -4.93 5.85
N MET A 64 -25.40 -4.47 4.71
CA MET A 64 -25.12 -5.32 3.54
C MET A 64 -24.16 -6.49 3.84
N TYR A 65 -23.17 -6.27 4.71
CA TYR A 65 -22.23 -7.31 5.16
C TYR A 65 -22.66 -8.06 6.44
N GLY A 66 -23.90 -7.87 6.91
CA GLY A 66 -24.44 -8.60 8.07
C GLY A 66 -23.84 -8.23 9.42
N ILE A 67 -23.17 -7.07 9.51
CA ILE A 67 -22.62 -6.52 10.76
C ILE A 67 -23.74 -5.91 11.62
N ILE A 68 -24.83 -5.44 10.98
CA ILE A 68 -26.05 -4.95 11.64
C ILE A 68 -27.26 -5.62 11.00
N THR A 69 -28.09 -6.28 11.81
CA THR A 69 -29.33 -6.93 11.34
C THR A 69 -30.53 -5.99 11.52
N VAL A 70 -31.26 -5.72 10.43
CA VAL A 70 -32.49 -4.90 10.44
C VAL A 70 -33.62 -5.64 9.74
N TYR A 71 -34.82 -5.65 10.32
CA TYR A 71 -36.00 -6.33 9.77
C TYR A 71 -36.98 -5.36 9.09
N ASN A 72 -37.45 -5.74 7.89
CA ASN A 72 -38.58 -5.18 7.12
C ASN A 72 -38.47 -3.70 6.71
N VAL A 73 -37.88 -3.44 5.52
CA VAL A 73 -37.96 -2.16 4.80
C VAL A 73 -38.06 -2.40 3.28
N GLU A 74 -38.99 -1.71 2.60
CA GLU A 74 -39.03 -1.58 1.13
C GLU A 74 -38.35 -0.27 0.70
N ILE A 75 -37.78 -0.23 -0.52
CA ILE A 75 -36.99 0.91 -1.02
C ILE A 75 -37.59 1.47 -2.32
N HIS A 76 -37.84 2.78 -2.34
CA HIS A 76 -38.11 3.56 -3.55
C HIS A 76 -36.98 4.57 -3.80
N THR A 77 -36.68 4.86 -5.07
CA THR A 77 -35.59 5.73 -5.51
C THR A 77 -36.11 6.94 -6.31
N VAL A 78 -35.44 8.08 -6.18
CA VAL A 78 -35.65 9.30 -6.99
C VAL A 78 -34.30 10.00 -7.19
N GLU A 79 -34.01 10.46 -8.40
CA GLU A 79 -32.80 11.23 -8.76
C GLU A 79 -33.04 12.75 -8.67
N PRO A 80 -31.96 13.56 -8.60
CA PRO A 80 -31.92 14.71 -9.52
C PRO A 80 -30.52 15.15 -10.03
N PHE A 81 -30.47 15.49 -11.32
CA PHE A 81 -29.82 16.65 -12.00
C PHE A 81 -28.41 17.18 -11.62
N TYR A 82 -27.69 17.63 -12.67
CA TYR A 82 -26.40 18.34 -12.65
C TYR A 82 -26.48 19.64 -13.48
N ASP A 83 -25.59 20.60 -13.20
CA ASP A 83 -25.32 21.76 -14.05
C ASP A 83 -23.81 22.17 -14.04
N TYR A 84 -23.41 23.11 -14.90
CA TYR A 84 -22.03 23.35 -15.41
C TYR A 84 -21.56 24.81 -15.06
N ILE A 85 -20.29 25.28 -14.94
CA ILE A 85 -18.86 24.91 -15.15
C ILE A 85 -17.99 25.90 -14.29
N PRO A 86 -16.61 25.95 -14.27
CA PRO A 86 -15.54 25.04 -14.73
C PRO A 86 -14.42 24.77 -13.67
N ASN A 87 -13.39 23.99 -14.06
CA ASN A 87 -12.21 23.57 -13.25
C ASN A 87 -10.99 24.52 -13.48
N PRO A 88 -9.97 24.62 -12.59
CA PRO A 88 -8.89 23.59 -12.56
C PRO A 88 -8.09 23.36 -11.23
N VAL A 89 -7.25 22.30 -11.24
CA VAL A 89 -6.08 21.98 -10.36
C VAL A 89 -6.27 21.20 -9.03
N LEU A 90 -6.29 19.86 -9.19
CA LEU A 90 -5.58 18.80 -8.41
C LEU A 90 -5.79 18.52 -6.90
N SER A 91 -6.15 17.25 -6.66
CA SER A 91 -5.68 16.30 -5.60
C SER A 91 -6.41 16.15 -4.25
N THR A 92 -7.05 14.97 -4.05
CA THR A 92 -6.99 14.08 -2.86
C THR A 92 -7.49 12.65 -3.22
N ILE A 93 -7.01 11.61 -2.53
CA ILE A 93 -7.25 10.15 -2.71
C ILE A 93 -7.15 9.51 -1.29
N PRO A 94 -8.12 8.69 -0.79
CA PRO A 94 -8.20 7.22 -1.03
C PRO A 94 -9.65 6.67 -1.21
N ASN A 95 -9.96 5.64 -2.02
CA ASN A 95 -9.46 4.25 -2.18
C ASN A 95 -10.21 3.23 -1.26
N PRO A 96 -10.72 2.11 -1.81
CA PRO A 96 -9.92 0.87 -1.84
C PRO A 96 -9.76 0.27 -3.25
N SER A 97 -8.58 -0.30 -3.51
CA SER A 97 -8.12 -0.66 -4.86
C SER A 97 -8.09 -2.16 -5.12
N SER A 98 -9.05 -2.66 -5.90
CA SER A 98 -8.93 -3.89 -6.70
C SER A 98 -8.48 -3.56 -8.14
N SER A 99 -7.41 -2.76 -8.27
CA SER A 99 -6.91 -2.28 -9.58
C SER A 99 -6.37 -3.42 -10.44
N PRO A 100 -6.93 -3.67 -11.64
CA PRO A 100 -6.34 -4.58 -12.61
C PRO A 100 -5.07 -3.96 -13.22
N ILE A 101 -4.19 -4.82 -13.69
CA ILE A 101 -2.84 -4.46 -14.14
C ILE A 101 -2.94 -3.56 -15.39
N PRO A 102 -2.17 -2.45 -15.48
CA PRO A 102 -2.07 -1.67 -16.71
C PRO A 102 -1.60 -2.55 -17.87
N GLY A 103 -2.37 -2.55 -18.97
CA GLY A 103 -1.95 -3.18 -20.22
C GLY A 103 -0.70 -2.51 -20.82
N PRO A 104 -0.14 -3.08 -21.90
CA PRO A 104 0.90 -2.38 -22.66
C PRO A 104 0.39 -1.00 -23.11
N ILE A 105 1.27 0.00 -23.14
CA ILE A 105 0.95 1.32 -23.71
C ILE A 105 0.81 1.16 -25.22
N LEU A 106 -0.41 0.88 -25.64
CA LEU A 106 -0.83 0.90 -27.03
C LEU A 106 -1.24 2.34 -27.39
N ASN A 107 -0.95 2.75 -28.63
CA ASN A 107 -1.45 4.01 -29.16
C ASN A 107 -2.98 4.01 -29.09
N PRO A 108 -3.63 5.17 -28.85
CA PRO A 108 -5.09 5.23 -28.71
C PRO A 108 -5.77 4.57 -29.90
N VAL A 109 -6.57 3.54 -29.62
CA VAL A 109 -7.26 2.74 -30.64
C VAL A 109 -8.14 3.69 -31.48
N PRO A 110 -7.99 3.69 -32.82
CA PRO A 110 -8.79 4.52 -33.71
C PRO A 110 -10.28 4.39 -33.42
N ASP A 111 -11.00 5.50 -33.52
CA ASP A 111 -12.45 5.46 -33.38
C ASP A 111 -13.07 4.59 -34.47
N PRO A 112 -13.95 3.64 -34.11
CA PRO A 112 -14.61 2.80 -35.10
C PRO A 112 -15.47 3.65 -36.03
N VAL A 113 -15.49 3.29 -37.32
CA VAL A 113 -16.48 3.84 -38.26
C VAL A 113 -17.88 3.50 -37.71
N PRO A 114 -18.80 4.48 -37.57
CA PRO A 114 -20.13 4.21 -37.04
C PRO A 114 -20.89 3.22 -37.93
N SER A 115 -21.31 2.10 -37.33
CA SER A 115 -22.24 1.15 -37.93
C SER A 115 -23.33 0.79 -36.93
N PRO A 116 -24.42 0.12 -37.35
CA PRO A 116 -25.32 -0.54 -36.42
C PRO A 116 -24.54 -1.50 -35.51
N VAL A 117 -24.89 -1.55 -34.22
CA VAL A 117 -24.27 -2.50 -33.27
C VAL A 117 -24.48 -3.95 -33.70
N GLU A 118 -25.59 -4.24 -34.39
CA GLU A 118 -25.89 -5.52 -35.02
C GLU A 118 -24.78 -6.00 -35.98
N ASP A 119 -24.25 -5.11 -36.83
CA ASP A 119 -23.16 -5.46 -37.75
C ASP A 119 -21.84 -5.70 -37.02
N LEU A 120 -21.58 -4.91 -35.97
CA LEU A 120 -20.40 -5.02 -35.11
C LEU A 120 -20.37 -6.35 -34.34
N VAL A 121 -21.50 -6.78 -33.77
CA VAL A 121 -21.54 -7.99 -32.94
C VAL A 121 -21.69 -9.29 -33.71
N PHE A 122 -22.07 -9.27 -35.00
CA PHE A 122 -22.24 -10.51 -35.77
C PHE A 122 -20.88 -11.12 -36.18
N ASP A 123 -20.56 -12.31 -35.64
CA ASP A 123 -19.36 -13.09 -36.01
C ASP A 123 -19.82 -14.37 -36.75
N GLU A 124 -19.77 -14.34 -38.08
CA GLU A 124 -20.19 -15.48 -38.91
C GLU A 124 -19.35 -16.75 -38.68
N LYS A 125 -18.12 -16.62 -38.19
CA LYS A 125 -17.25 -17.76 -37.89
C LYS A 125 -17.68 -18.42 -36.59
N PHE A 126 -17.87 -17.64 -35.53
CA PHE A 126 -18.42 -18.13 -34.27
C PHE A 126 -19.79 -18.79 -34.46
N TYR A 127 -20.70 -18.17 -35.23
CA TYR A 127 -22.04 -18.73 -35.44
C TYR A 127 -22.02 -20.03 -36.26
N ALA A 128 -21.14 -20.15 -37.27
CA ALA A 128 -20.96 -21.42 -37.97
C ALA A 128 -20.27 -22.48 -37.08
N ASP A 129 -19.19 -22.12 -36.38
CA ASP A 129 -18.40 -23.07 -35.58
C ASP A 129 -19.15 -23.59 -34.35
N LYS A 130 -20.08 -22.80 -33.79
CA LYS A 130 -20.98 -23.25 -32.70
C LYS A 130 -22.12 -24.13 -33.20
N TYR A 131 -22.49 -24.05 -34.49
CA TYR A 131 -23.64 -24.75 -35.07
C TYR A 131 -23.26 -25.53 -36.35
N PRO A 132 -22.80 -26.79 -36.22
CA PRO A 132 -22.32 -27.60 -37.33
C PRO A 132 -23.32 -27.81 -38.47
N ASP A 133 -24.64 -27.75 -38.20
CA ASP A 133 -25.69 -27.77 -39.21
C ASP A 133 -25.61 -26.54 -40.14
N LEU A 134 -25.38 -25.36 -39.58
CA LEU A 134 -25.23 -24.11 -40.33
C LEU A 134 -23.90 -24.07 -41.08
N LYS A 135 -22.80 -24.53 -40.45
CA LYS A 135 -21.50 -24.67 -41.12
C LYS A 135 -21.55 -25.63 -42.30
N THR A 136 -22.28 -26.74 -42.19
CA THR A 136 -22.47 -27.71 -43.28
C THR A 136 -23.33 -27.13 -44.40
N ARG A 137 -24.38 -26.35 -44.07
CA ARG A 137 -25.36 -25.82 -45.05
C ARG A 137 -24.93 -24.51 -45.73
N PHE A 138 -24.16 -23.67 -45.04
CA PHE A 138 -23.83 -22.31 -45.46
C PHE A 138 -22.33 -21.98 -45.41
N GLY A 139 -21.48 -22.85 -44.86
CA GLY A 139 -20.06 -22.57 -44.65
C GLY A 139 -19.87 -21.39 -43.70
N TYR A 140 -19.09 -20.41 -44.13
CA TYR A 140 -18.88 -19.11 -43.45
C TYR A 140 -19.52 -17.94 -44.24
N ASP A 141 -20.57 -18.19 -45.02
CA ASP A 141 -21.27 -17.15 -45.77
C ASP A 141 -22.05 -16.22 -44.83
N ARG A 142 -21.46 -15.05 -44.51
CA ARG A 142 -22.05 -14.04 -43.61
C ARG A 142 -23.48 -13.67 -44.00
N VAL A 143 -23.80 -13.54 -45.29
CA VAL A 143 -25.13 -13.12 -45.75
C VAL A 143 -26.17 -14.22 -45.51
N LYS A 144 -25.85 -15.48 -45.85
CA LYS A 144 -26.75 -16.62 -45.61
C LYS A 144 -26.91 -16.89 -44.11
N LEU A 145 -25.83 -16.81 -43.34
CA LEU A 145 -25.81 -17.00 -41.88
C LEU A 145 -26.59 -15.90 -41.14
N PHE A 146 -26.40 -14.63 -41.50
CA PHE A 146 -27.14 -13.50 -40.93
C PHE A 146 -28.63 -13.55 -41.28
N LYS A 147 -28.97 -13.95 -42.50
CA LYS A 147 -30.37 -14.20 -42.88
C LYS A 147 -30.99 -15.33 -42.04
N HIS A 148 -30.29 -16.46 -41.88
CA HIS A 148 -30.75 -17.56 -41.04
C HIS A 148 -30.95 -17.13 -39.57
N TRP A 149 -29.98 -16.37 -39.03
CA TRP A 149 -30.05 -15.79 -37.70
C TRP A 149 -31.35 -15.00 -37.48
N LYS A 150 -31.64 -14.06 -38.38
CA LYS A 150 -32.84 -13.21 -38.31
C LYS A 150 -34.16 -13.97 -38.51
N THR A 151 -34.22 -14.94 -39.42
CA THR A 151 -35.49 -15.65 -39.69
C THR A 151 -35.82 -16.72 -38.66
N SER A 152 -34.80 -17.35 -38.07
CA SER A 152 -34.94 -18.64 -37.39
C SER A 152 -34.03 -18.74 -36.16
N GLY A 153 -32.75 -18.44 -36.31
CA GLY A 153 -31.73 -18.63 -35.28
C GLY A 153 -32.01 -17.95 -33.93
N ILE A 154 -32.54 -16.72 -33.94
CA ILE A 154 -32.91 -16.03 -32.69
C ILE A 154 -34.11 -16.68 -31.99
N LYS A 155 -35.09 -17.18 -32.76
CA LYS A 155 -36.30 -17.84 -32.24
C LYS A 155 -35.97 -19.22 -31.66
N GLU A 156 -34.95 -19.86 -32.19
CA GLU A 156 -34.33 -21.08 -31.65
C GLU A 156 -33.40 -20.81 -30.44
N GLY A 157 -33.20 -19.55 -30.03
CA GLY A 157 -32.34 -19.19 -28.89
C GLY A 157 -30.85 -19.39 -29.16
N ARG A 158 -30.41 -19.44 -30.43
CA ARG A 158 -29.00 -19.68 -30.77
C ARG A 158 -28.10 -18.49 -30.37
N THR A 159 -26.81 -18.75 -30.20
CA THR A 159 -25.79 -17.73 -29.89
C THR A 159 -25.00 -17.38 -31.16
N PHE A 160 -25.14 -16.16 -31.70
CA PHE A 160 -24.44 -15.75 -32.92
C PHE A 160 -23.14 -14.98 -32.68
N SER A 161 -22.85 -14.61 -31.43
CA SER A 161 -21.73 -13.75 -31.06
C SER A 161 -21.09 -14.20 -29.76
N CYS A 162 -19.82 -13.88 -29.55
CA CYS A 162 -19.17 -14.10 -28.25
C CYS A 162 -19.58 -13.04 -27.20
N VAL A 163 -20.13 -11.88 -27.62
CA VAL A 163 -20.58 -10.81 -26.71
C VAL A 163 -22.10 -10.76 -26.47
N PHE A 164 -22.90 -11.54 -27.20
CA PHE A 164 -24.35 -11.64 -26.96
C PHE A 164 -24.86 -13.08 -27.04
N ASP A 165 -25.50 -13.51 -25.96
CA ASP A 165 -26.23 -14.77 -25.83
C ASP A 165 -27.63 -14.50 -25.25
N PRO A 166 -28.74 -14.82 -25.96
CA PRO A 166 -30.07 -14.34 -25.58
C PRO A 166 -30.64 -15.02 -24.34
N ASP A 167 -30.30 -16.29 -24.09
CA ASP A 167 -30.68 -17.03 -22.89
C ASP A 167 -29.93 -16.50 -21.67
N TYR A 168 -28.61 -16.30 -21.82
CA TYR A 168 -27.79 -15.68 -20.78
C TYR A 168 -28.27 -14.25 -20.46
N TYR A 169 -28.58 -13.45 -21.49
CA TYR A 169 -29.04 -12.07 -21.34
C TYR A 169 -30.33 -11.98 -20.52
N LEU A 170 -31.34 -12.81 -20.82
CA LEU A 170 -32.59 -12.87 -20.06
C LEU A 170 -32.38 -13.34 -18.62
N LYS A 171 -31.50 -14.33 -18.40
CA LYS A 171 -31.20 -14.86 -17.05
C LYS A 171 -30.48 -13.86 -16.14
N HIS A 172 -29.70 -12.92 -16.70
CA HIS A 172 -28.92 -11.95 -15.92
C HIS A 172 -29.52 -10.53 -15.89
N ASN A 173 -30.46 -10.20 -16.79
CA ASN A 173 -31.17 -8.92 -16.81
C ASN A 173 -32.67 -9.16 -16.53
N SER A 174 -32.98 -9.41 -15.24
CA SER A 174 -34.33 -9.83 -14.79
C SER A 174 -35.43 -8.79 -15.02
N ASP A 175 -35.04 -7.52 -15.16
CA ASP A 175 -35.88 -6.42 -15.60
C ASP A 175 -36.30 -6.58 -17.06
N VAL A 176 -35.35 -6.88 -17.95
CA VAL A 176 -35.66 -7.16 -19.36
C VAL A 176 -36.50 -8.44 -19.49
N ALA A 177 -36.18 -9.49 -18.75
CA ALA A 177 -36.97 -10.73 -18.76
C ALA A 177 -38.44 -10.54 -18.29
N LYS A 178 -38.71 -9.56 -17.42
CA LYS A 178 -40.08 -9.13 -17.08
C LYS A 178 -40.72 -8.31 -18.20
N ALA A 179 -39.97 -7.42 -18.85
CA ALA A 179 -40.47 -6.53 -19.89
C ALA A 179 -40.78 -7.23 -21.23
N VAL A 180 -39.92 -8.16 -21.67
CA VAL A 180 -40.07 -8.86 -22.96
C VAL A 180 -40.58 -10.30 -22.84
N GLY A 181 -40.48 -10.90 -21.65
CA GLY A 181 -40.82 -12.29 -21.36
C GLY A 181 -39.58 -13.19 -21.29
N ALA A 182 -39.51 -14.05 -20.26
CA ALA A 182 -38.30 -14.80 -19.89
C ALA A 182 -37.79 -15.84 -20.91
N ASN A 183 -38.61 -16.19 -21.92
CA ASN A 183 -38.24 -17.07 -23.03
C ASN A 183 -38.29 -16.34 -24.40
N ASN A 184 -38.49 -15.02 -24.41
CA ASN A 184 -38.60 -14.22 -25.64
C ASN A 184 -37.22 -13.73 -26.09
N TYR A 185 -36.46 -14.63 -26.71
CA TYR A 185 -35.13 -14.32 -27.24
C TYR A 185 -35.15 -13.19 -28.28
N GLU A 186 -36.16 -13.12 -29.15
CA GLU A 186 -36.30 -12.04 -30.14
C GLU A 186 -36.45 -10.67 -29.46
N GLY A 187 -37.26 -10.58 -28.39
CA GLY A 187 -37.36 -9.40 -27.55
C GLY A 187 -36.06 -9.07 -26.79
N ALA A 188 -35.35 -10.08 -26.28
CA ALA A 188 -34.05 -9.89 -25.63
C ALA A 188 -33.01 -9.29 -26.59
N TYR A 189 -33.00 -9.78 -27.83
CA TYR A 189 -32.12 -9.29 -28.89
C TYR A 189 -32.45 -7.85 -29.28
N GLN A 190 -33.74 -7.52 -29.48
CA GLN A 190 -34.16 -6.15 -29.75
C GLN A 190 -33.73 -5.20 -28.62
N HIS A 191 -33.99 -5.55 -27.36
CA HIS A 191 -33.56 -4.74 -26.21
C HIS A 191 -32.03 -4.55 -26.19
N PHE A 192 -31.25 -5.60 -26.48
CA PHE A 192 -29.79 -5.48 -26.50
C PHE A 192 -29.31 -4.50 -27.56
N ILE A 193 -29.83 -4.56 -28.80
CA ILE A 193 -29.38 -3.69 -29.90
C ILE A 193 -29.92 -2.26 -29.85
N THR A 194 -31.05 -2.01 -29.18
CA THR A 194 -31.57 -0.64 -28.99
C THR A 194 -30.94 0.08 -27.80
N SER A 195 -30.75 -0.64 -26.69
CA SER A 195 -30.52 -0.02 -25.37
C SER A 195 -29.46 -0.75 -24.56
N GLY A 196 -29.56 -2.08 -24.46
CA GLY A 196 -28.79 -2.90 -23.52
C GLY A 196 -27.28 -2.87 -23.75
N TYR A 197 -26.83 -2.73 -25.01
CA TYR A 197 -25.41 -2.51 -25.30
C TYR A 197 -24.93 -1.16 -24.75
N ASN A 198 -25.72 -0.10 -24.89
CA ASN A 198 -25.37 1.26 -24.48
C ASN A 198 -25.56 1.51 -22.98
N GLU A 199 -26.33 0.65 -22.31
CA GLU A 199 -26.40 0.51 -20.85
C GLU A 199 -25.24 -0.33 -20.29
N GLY A 200 -24.40 -0.95 -21.15
CA GLY A 200 -23.28 -1.80 -20.74
C GLY A 200 -23.70 -3.12 -20.09
N ARG A 201 -24.92 -3.61 -20.37
CA ARG A 201 -25.51 -4.79 -19.70
C ARG A 201 -24.65 -6.05 -19.82
N ARG A 202 -24.85 -6.96 -18.87
CA ARG A 202 -24.23 -8.28 -18.87
C ARG A 202 -24.87 -9.14 -19.96
N SER A 203 -24.13 -9.46 -21.02
CA SER A 203 -24.72 -9.96 -22.27
C SER A 203 -24.19 -11.29 -22.78
N SER A 204 -23.08 -11.82 -22.24
CA SER A 204 -22.68 -13.21 -22.47
C SER A 204 -21.90 -13.79 -21.27
N PRO A 205 -21.66 -15.12 -21.22
CA PRO A 205 -20.80 -15.73 -20.21
C PRO A 205 -19.38 -15.16 -20.11
N ILE A 206 -18.92 -14.39 -21.10
CA ILE A 206 -17.59 -13.76 -21.14
C ILE A 206 -17.61 -12.23 -21.20
N TYR A 207 -18.78 -11.59 -21.34
CA TYR A 207 -18.88 -10.14 -21.59
C TYR A 207 -19.92 -9.44 -20.72
N ASP A 208 -19.45 -8.39 -20.05
CA ASP A 208 -20.14 -7.54 -19.09
C ASP A 208 -19.58 -6.12 -19.30
N GLY A 209 -20.34 -5.25 -19.97
CA GLY A 209 -19.83 -3.96 -20.45
C GLY A 209 -19.40 -3.04 -19.30
N ILE A 210 -20.18 -3.02 -18.21
CA ILE A 210 -19.87 -2.28 -16.98
C ILE A 210 -18.60 -2.83 -16.32
N TYR A 211 -18.47 -4.17 -16.17
CA TYR A 211 -17.25 -4.78 -15.64
C TYR A 211 -16.03 -4.41 -16.51
N TYR A 212 -16.12 -4.57 -17.83
CA TYR A 212 -15.01 -4.33 -18.75
C TYR A 212 -14.53 -2.87 -18.72
N LYS A 213 -15.47 -1.90 -18.68
CA LYS A 213 -15.18 -0.46 -18.54
C LYS A 213 -14.46 -0.13 -17.22
N ASN A 214 -14.85 -0.77 -16.13
CA ASN A 214 -14.31 -0.51 -14.80
C ASN A 214 -12.98 -1.24 -14.55
N CYS A 215 -12.81 -2.41 -15.17
CA CYS A 215 -11.61 -3.25 -15.09
C CYS A 215 -10.39 -2.56 -15.72
N TYR A 216 -10.56 -1.92 -16.88
CA TYR A 216 -9.44 -1.38 -17.66
C TYR A 216 -9.39 0.14 -17.63
N SER A 217 -8.33 0.70 -17.04
CA SER A 217 -8.19 2.16 -16.82
C SER A 217 -8.09 2.95 -18.12
N ASP A 218 -7.51 2.37 -19.18
CA ASP A 218 -7.43 2.89 -20.53
C ASP A 218 -8.79 2.94 -21.26
N LEU A 219 -9.78 2.19 -20.78
CA LEU A 219 -11.12 2.09 -21.39
C LEU A 219 -12.19 2.92 -20.66
N LYS A 220 -11.86 3.57 -19.52
CA LYS A 220 -12.84 4.30 -18.70
C LYS A 220 -13.56 5.45 -19.42
N THR A 221 -12.91 6.06 -20.40
CA THR A 221 -13.48 7.16 -21.21
C THR A 221 -14.32 6.68 -22.40
N TYR A 222 -14.30 5.38 -22.72
CA TYR A 222 -15.02 4.85 -23.89
C TYR A 222 -16.51 4.71 -23.60
N ASP A 223 -17.35 5.02 -24.58
CA ASP A 223 -18.75 4.58 -24.60
C ASP A 223 -18.84 3.04 -24.79
N PHE A 224 -20.02 2.47 -24.59
CA PHE A 224 -20.16 1.01 -24.64
C PHE A 224 -20.16 0.41 -26.06
N TYR A 225 -20.38 1.19 -27.12
CA TYR A 225 -20.12 0.75 -28.49
C TYR A 225 -18.61 0.58 -28.72
N LYS A 226 -17.82 1.59 -28.35
CA LYS A 226 -16.35 1.54 -28.46
C LYS A 226 -15.74 0.49 -27.54
N LEU A 227 -16.35 0.17 -26.39
CA LEU A 227 -15.95 -0.97 -25.53
C LEU A 227 -16.19 -2.33 -26.19
N ILE A 228 -17.34 -2.54 -26.85
CA ILE A 228 -17.61 -3.78 -27.60
C ILE A 228 -16.63 -3.91 -28.77
N TYR A 229 -16.43 -2.82 -29.53
CA TYR A 229 -15.44 -2.77 -30.61
C TYR A 229 -14.02 -3.08 -30.13
N HIS A 230 -13.59 -2.47 -29.01
CA HIS A 230 -12.29 -2.71 -28.42
C HIS A 230 -12.13 -4.18 -27.98
N PHE A 231 -13.16 -4.76 -27.34
CA PHE A 231 -13.11 -6.17 -26.93
C PHE A 231 -13.00 -7.12 -28.12
N LEU A 232 -13.85 -6.96 -29.13
CA LEU A 232 -13.89 -7.81 -30.31
C LEU A 232 -12.63 -7.69 -31.19
N THR A 233 -11.99 -6.52 -31.22
CA THR A 233 -10.83 -6.25 -32.11
C THR A 233 -9.48 -6.44 -31.42
N TYR A 234 -9.40 -6.19 -30.10
CA TYR A 234 -8.15 -6.21 -29.33
C TYR A 234 -8.27 -7.07 -28.07
N GLY A 235 -9.28 -6.84 -27.23
CA GLY A 235 -9.42 -7.47 -25.91
C GLY A 235 -9.41 -9.00 -25.93
N ILE A 236 -10.10 -9.63 -26.88
CA ILE A 236 -10.11 -11.11 -27.01
C ILE A 236 -8.77 -11.68 -27.47
N HIS A 237 -7.95 -10.90 -28.18
CA HIS A 237 -6.63 -11.32 -28.67
C HIS A 237 -5.55 -11.09 -27.60
N GLU A 238 -5.63 -9.97 -26.85
CA GLU A 238 -4.78 -9.64 -25.71
C GLU A 238 -5.02 -10.51 -24.47
N GLY A 239 -6.19 -11.16 -24.37
CA GLY A 239 -6.58 -11.95 -23.20
C GLY A 239 -7.15 -11.11 -22.05
N ARG A 240 -7.85 -10.01 -22.35
CA ARG A 240 -8.53 -9.19 -21.33
C ARG A 240 -9.81 -9.84 -20.85
N SER A 241 -9.99 -9.93 -19.52
CA SER A 241 -11.22 -10.45 -18.90
C SER A 241 -12.33 -9.40 -18.98
N ALA A 242 -13.38 -9.67 -19.77
CA ALA A 242 -14.52 -8.76 -19.92
C ALA A 242 -15.73 -9.12 -19.04
N CYS A 243 -15.61 -10.11 -18.15
CA CYS A 243 -16.55 -10.33 -17.06
C CYS A 243 -15.83 -10.98 -15.86
N LEU A 244 -16.47 -10.98 -14.69
CA LEU A 244 -15.99 -11.69 -13.50
C LEU A 244 -15.91 -13.22 -13.68
N ASN A 245 -16.71 -13.78 -14.60
CA ASN A 245 -16.95 -15.22 -14.72
C ASN A 245 -16.01 -15.94 -15.71
N PHE A 246 -15.13 -15.23 -16.43
CA PHE A 246 -14.17 -15.83 -17.35
C PHE A 246 -12.85 -15.05 -17.42
N GLU A 247 -11.75 -15.71 -17.08
CA GLU A 247 -10.39 -15.20 -17.24
C GLU A 247 -9.62 -16.08 -18.24
N PRO A 248 -9.28 -15.59 -19.45
CA PRO A 248 -8.74 -16.41 -20.53
C PRO A 248 -7.35 -16.99 -20.23
N ILE A 249 -6.53 -16.25 -19.46
CA ILE A 249 -5.21 -16.70 -19.02
C ILE A 249 -5.31 -17.84 -18.00
N VAL A 250 -6.22 -17.74 -17.01
CA VAL A 250 -6.51 -18.83 -16.07
C VAL A 250 -7.05 -20.03 -16.81
N TYR A 251 -7.99 -19.83 -17.75
CA TYR A 251 -8.53 -20.92 -18.57
C TYR A 251 -7.45 -21.61 -19.42
N ALA A 252 -6.52 -20.86 -20.00
CA ALA A 252 -5.38 -21.41 -20.74
C ALA A 252 -4.43 -22.23 -19.84
N ILE A 253 -4.09 -21.73 -18.65
CA ILE A 253 -3.17 -22.40 -17.72
C ILE A 253 -3.84 -23.63 -17.05
N ARG A 254 -5.13 -23.54 -16.72
CA ARG A 254 -5.93 -24.61 -16.09
C ARG A 254 -6.10 -25.83 -17.01
N TYR A 255 -5.98 -25.66 -18.33
CA TYR A 255 -6.21 -26.70 -19.33
C TYR A 255 -5.01 -26.88 -20.28
N PRO A 256 -3.98 -27.65 -19.87
CA PRO A 256 -2.76 -27.87 -20.66
C PRO A 256 -2.97 -28.52 -22.03
N ASP A 257 -4.09 -29.22 -22.24
CA ASP A 257 -4.53 -29.72 -23.55
C ASP A 257 -4.85 -28.56 -24.50
N LEU A 258 -5.52 -27.52 -24.01
CA LEU A 258 -5.79 -26.31 -24.78
C LEU A 258 -4.51 -25.48 -24.97
N PHE A 259 -3.67 -25.37 -23.92
CA PHE A 259 -2.37 -24.69 -24.03
C PHE A 259 -1.47 -25.30 -25.10
N LYS A 260 -1.39 -26.64 -25.15
CA LYS A 260 -0.64 -27.38 -26.17
C LYS A 260 -1.18 -27.16 -27.58
N ASN A 261 -2.49 -26.99 -27.73
CA ASN A 261 -3.15 -26.88 -29.04
C ASN A 261 -3.23 -25.43 -29.56
N PHE A 262 -3.29 -24.42 -28.69
CA PHE A 262 -3.53 -23.02 -29.07
C PHE A 262 -2.34 -22.08 -28.79
N GLY A 263 -1.42 -22.43 -27.90
CA GLY A 263 -0.29 -21.57 -27.52
C GLY A 263 -0.71 -20.29 -26.77
N ASN A 264 0.15 -19.27 -26.75
CA ASN A 264 -0.05 -18.05 -25.94
C ASN A 264 0.19 -16.74 -26.72
N LEU A 265 -0.06 -16.75 -28.04
CA LEU A 265 0.08 -15.59 -28.92
C LEU A 265 -1.26 -14.94 -29.31
N ASP A 266 -2.36 -15.69 -29.20
CA ASP A 266 -3.73 -15.23 -29.43
C ASP A 266 -4.63 -15.90 -28.38
N TYR A 267 -5.44 -15.11 -27.66
CA TYR A 267 -6.40 -15.63 -26.71
C TYR A 267 -7.80 -15.94 -27.29
N LYS A 268 -8.13 -15.52 -28.52
CA LYS A 268 -9.44 -15.78 -29.16
C LYS A 268 -9.83 -17.28 -29.17
N PRO A 269 -8.92 -18.24 -29.45
CA PRO A 269 -9.24 -19.67 -29.38
C PRO A 269 -9.76 -20.15 -28.01
N TYR A 270 -9.32 -19.54 -26.91
CA TYR A 270 -9.75 -19.92 -25.56
C TYR A 270 -11.16 -19.43 -25.24
N PHE A 271 -11.49 -18.18 -25.60
CA PHE A 271 -12.86 -17.66 -25.53
C PHE A 271 -13.82 -18.51 -26.38
N THR A 272 -13.43 -18.81 -27.62
CA THR A 272 -14.21 -19.66 -28.55
C THR A 272 -14.39 -21.07 -27.99
N HIS A 273 -13.33 -21.72 -27.49
CA HIS A 273 -13.44 -23.04 -26.87
C HIS A 273 -14.37 -23.01 -25.66
N TYR A 274 -14.26 -22.02 -24.77
CA TYR A 274 -15.10 -21.94 -23.58
C TYR A 274 -16.60 -21.88 -23.93
N LEU A 275 -16.97 -21.02 -24.88
CA LEU A 275 -18.37 -20.80 -25.31
C LEU A 275 -18.98 -21.92 -26.16
N ILE A 276 -18.17 -22.73 -26.85
CA ILE A 276 -18.63 -23.84 -27.73
C ILE A 276 -18.56 -25.20 -27.02
N SER A 277 -17.56 -25.40 -26.16
CA SER A 277 -17.22 -26.69 -25.55
C SER A 277 -17.00 -26.63 -24.05
N GLY A 278 -16.24 -25.65 -23.54
CA GLY A 278 -15.81 -25.60 -22.14
C GLY A 278 -16.96 -25.62 -21.13
N ILE A 279 -17.99 -24.79 -21.35
CA ILE A 279 -19.19 -24.76 -20.50
C ILE A 279 -19.92 -26.12 -20.48
N ARG A 280 -20.03 -26.80 -21.63
CA ARG A 280 -20.65 -28.14 -21.76
C ARG A 280 -19.80 -29.24 -21.12
N GLU A 281 -18.47 -29.10 -21.18
CA GLU A 281 -17.49 -30.01 -20.56
C GLU A 281 -17.32 -29.77 -19.05
N GLY A 282 -18.05 -28.83 -18.44
CA GLY A 282 -17.90 -28.47 -17.04
C GLY A 282 -16.55 -27.78 -16.71
N ARG A 283 -15.83 -27.29 -17.72
CA ARG A 283 -14.55 -26.62 -17.52
C ARG A 283 -14.75 -25.25 -16.89
N SER A 284 -14.04 -24.96 -15.79
CA SER A 284 -14.15 -23.68 -15.09
C SER A 284 -13.39 -22.57 -15.82
N GLY A 285 -14.12 -21.54 -16.23
CA GLY A 285 -13.57 -20.28 -16.76
C GLY A 285 -13.04 -19.34 -15.67
N LEU A 286 -13.38 -19.60 -14.41
CA LEU A 286 -13.17 -18.70 -13.28
C LEU A 286 -11.79 -18.82 -12.66
N TYR A 287 -11.27 -17.68 -12.21
CA TYR A 287 -10.40 -17.62 -11.03
C TYR A 287 -11.26 -17.95 -9.81
N ASP A 288 -11.41 -19.24 -9.51
CA ASP A 288 -11.92 -19.67 -8.22
C ASP A 288 -10.80 -19.57 -7.18
N TYR A 289 -10.93 -18.65 -6.24
CA TYR A 289 -9.99 -18.48 -5.11
C TYR A 289 -9.84 -19.77 -4.28
N ASN A 290 -10.80 -20.68 -4.33
CA ASN A 290 -10.79 -21.97 -3.64
C ASN A 290 -10.16 -23.10 -4.48
N PHE A 291 -9.81 -22.84 -5.75
CA PHE A 291 -9.13 -23.80 -6.63
C PHE A 291 -7.78 -23.26 -7.12
N ILE A 292 -6.96 -22.78 -6.18
CA ILE A 292 -5.51 -22.88 -6.29
C ILE A 292 -5.08 -23.95 -5.28
N PRO A 293 -4.28 -24.97 -5.66
CA PRO A 293 -3.75 -25.95 -4.69
C PRO A 293 -2.96 -25.31 -3.55
N ASN A 294 -2.49 -24.07 -3.72
CA ASN A 294 -2.03 -23.23 -2.62
C ASN A 294 -2.12 -21.72 -2.96
N PRO A 295 -2.92 -20.90 -2.26
CA PRO A 295 -3.04 -19.47 -2.56
C PRO A 295 -1.75 -18.67 -2.30
N ILE A 296 -0.80 -19.24 -1.54
CA ILE A 296 0.50 -18.60 -1.26
C ILE A 296 1.33 -18.36 -2.52
N GLU A 297 1.12 -19.13 -3.59
CA GLU A 297 1.92 -19.05 -4.83
C GLU A 297 1.89 -17.64 -5.46
N ASN A 298 0.77 -16.93 -5.33
CA ASN A 298 0.63 -15.56 -5.81
C ASN A 298 1.44 -14.54 -4.98
N LEU A 299 1.62 -14.80 -3.68
CA LEU A 299 2.32 -13.88 -2.79
C LEU A 299 3.85 -14.03 -2.88
N ILE A 300 4.32 -15.19 -3.37
CA ILE A 300 5.73 -15.50 -3.58
C ILE A 300 6.23 -15.26 -5.01
N PHE A 301 5.43 -14.61 -5.87
CA PHE A 301 5.83 -14.22 -7.22
C PHE A 301 5.44 -12.78 -7.57
N ASP A 302 6.43 -11.94 -7.88
CA ASP A 302 6.29 -10.58 -8.41
C ASP A 302 7.02 -10.51 -9.76
N GLU A 303 6.26 -10.30 -10.84
CA GLU A 303 6.75 -10.26 -12.22
C GLU A 303 7.79 -9.15 -12.48
N LYS A 304 7.67 -8.02 -11.78
CA LYS A 304 8.59 -6.90 -11.94
C LYS A 304 9.90 -7.18 -11.22
N PHE A 305 9.83 -7.64 -9.98
CA PHE A 305 10.98 -8.10 -9.21
C PHE A 305 11.73 -9.22 -9.93
N TYR A 306 11.01 -10.23 -10.44
CA TYR A 306 11.62 -11.38 -11.11
C TYR A 306 12.31 -10.97 -12.43
N ALA A 307 11.71 -10.10 -13.24
CA ALA A 307 12.37 -9.56 -14.42
C ALA A 307 13.56 -8.64 -14.05
N ASP A 308 13.40 -7.73 -13.10
CA ASP A 308 14.48 -6.80 -12.71
C ASP A 308 15.67 -7.50 -12.02
N LYS A 309 15.45 -8.64 -11.36
CA LYS A 309 16.52 -9.48 -10.78
C LYS A 309 17.24 -10.36 -11.80
N TYR A 310 16.59 -10.68 -12.93
CA TYR A 310 17.10 -11.60 -13.95
C TYR A 310 17.09 -10.95 -15.35
N PRO A 311 18.16 -10.23 -15.74
CA PRO A 311 18.24 -9.50 -17.01
C PRO A 311 18.04 -10.37 -18.25
N ASP A 312 18.40 -11.65 -18.20
CA ASP A 312 18.14 -12.65 -19.24
C ASP A 312 16.64 -12.84 -19.49
N LEU A 313 15.83 -12.89 -18.42
CA LEU A 313 14.38 -13.01 -18.53
C LEU A 313 13.75 -11.69 -18.97
N LYS A 314 14.24 -10.55 -18.45
CA LYS A 314 13.76 -9.22 -18.86
C LYS A 314 14.01 -8.92 -20.34
N ALA A 315 15.15 -9.35 -20.89
CA ALA A 315 15.47 -9.19 -22.30
C ALA A 315 14.57 -10.05 -23.22
N ASN A 316 14.27 -11.29 -22.82
CA ASN A 316 13.55 -12.25 -23.67
C ASN A 316 12.03 -12.30 -23.45
N LEU A 317 11.54 -11.96 -22.25
CA LEU A 317 10.14 -12.10 -21.83
C LEU A 317 9.51 -10.76 -21.40
N GLY A 318 10.30 -9.69 -21.27
CA GLY A 318 9.84 -8.38 -20.79
C GLY A 318 9.32 -8.45 -19.35
N TYR A 319 8.18 -7.80 -19.11
CA TYR A 319 7.42 -7.89 -17.85
C TYR A 319 6.14 -8.74 -18.00
N ASN A 320 6.08 -9.67 -18.96
CA ASN A 320 4.88 -10.47 -19.17
C ASN A 320 4.69 -11.49 -18.03
N LYS A 321 3.79 -11.19 -17.08
CA LYS A 321 3.49 -11.99 -15.88
C LYS A 321 3.29 -13.49 -16.20
N ALA A 322 2.54 -13.80 -17.27
CA ALA A 322 2.26 -15.18 -17.68
C ALA A 322 3.54 -15.97 -18.06
N LYS A 323 4.35 -15.39 -18.96
CA LYS A 323 5.61 -16.01 -19.42
C LYS A 323 6.63 -16.12 -18.30
N LEU A 324 6.74 -15.09 -17.46
CA LEU A 324 7.65 -15.05 -16.32
C LEU A 324 7.25 -16.05 -15.22
N PHE A 325 5.96 -16.15 -14.87
CA PHE A 325 5.44 -17.11 -13.90
C PHE A 325 5.63 -18.55 -14.40
N MET A 326 5.31 -18.82 -15.66
CA MET A 326 5.52 -20.14 -16.26
C MET A 326 6.99 -20.53 -16.25
N HIS A 327 7.89 -19.63 -16.69
CA HIS A 327 9.35 -19.86 -16.61
C HIS A 327 9.80 -20.17 -15.17
N TRP A 328 9.35 -19.39 -14.20
CA TRP A 328 9.68 -19.62 -12.79
C TRP A 328 9.20 -21.00 -12.33
N LYS A 329 7.93 -21.33 -12.57
CA LYS A 329 7.30 -22.60 -12.17
C LYS A 329 7.97 -23.82 -12.81
N THR A 330 8.34 -23.77 -14.10
CA THR A 330 8.95 -24.90 -14.81
C THR A 330 10.45 -25.01 -14.63
N THR A 331 11.14 -23.89 -14.45
CA THR A 331 12.60 -23.76 -14.64
C THR A 331 13.24 -23.00 -13.49
N GLY A 332 12.80 -21.76 -13.23
CA GLY A 332 13.42 -20.88 -12.23
C GLY A 332 13.47 -21.45 -10.82
N ILE A 333 12.45 -22.18 -10.36
CA ILE A 333 12.45 -22.87 -9.06
C ILE A 333 13.57 -23.93 -8.99
N LYS A 334 13.83 -24.66 -10.07
CA LYS A 334 14.91 -25.68 -10.13
C LYS A 334 16.29 -25.04 -10.13
N GLU A 335 16.41 -23.87 -10.74
CA GLU A 335 17.63 -23.04 -10.77
C GLU A 335 17.84 -22.22 -9.48
N GLY A 336 16.94 -22.31 -8.49
CA GLY A 336 17.03 -21.57 -7.24
C GLY A 336 16.71 -20.07 -7.35
N ARG A 337 16.06 -19.63 -8.43
CA ARG A 337 15.79 -18.20 -8.67
C ARG A 337 14.74 -17.61 -7.72
N THR A 338 15.07 -16.47 -7.10
CA THR A 338 14.19 -15.69 -6.23
C THR A 338 13.09 -14.96 -7.03
N SER A 339 11.82 -15.22 -6.76
CA SER A 339 10.68 -14.61 -7.48
C SER A 339 9.98 -13.48 -6.73
N SER A 340 10.31 -13.22 -5.46
CA SER A 340 9.63 -12.20 -4.65
C SER A 340 10.47 -11.69 -3.48
N TYR A 341 9.92 -10.72 -2.77
CA TYR A 341 10.42 -10.18 -1.51
C TYR A 341 10.42 -11.19 -0.36
N VAL A 342 9.56 -12.22 -0.40
CA VAL A 342 9.22 -13.05 0.77
C VAL A 342 9.71 -14.49 0.70
N PHE A 343 10.03 -15.02 -0.49
CA PHE A 343 10.58 -16.37 -0.63
C PHE A 343 11.82 -16.41 -1.53
N ASP A 344 12.92 -16.90 -0.96
CA ASP A 344 14.18 -17.20 -1.62
C ASP A 344 14.59 -18.64 -1.26
N PRO A 345 14.64 -19.58 -2.22
CA PRO A 345 14.77 -21.01 -1.91
C PRO A 345 16.16 -21.39 -1.38
N ASP A 346 17.21 -20.66 -1.78
CA ASP A 346 18.58 -20.87 -1.30
C ASP A 346 18.76 -20.35 0.13
N TYR A 347 18.26 -19.14 0.40
CA TYR A 347 18.19 -18.61 1.77
C TYR A 347 17.33 -19.48 2.67
N TYR A 348 16.20 -20.00 2.17
CA TYR A 348 15.29 -20.86 2.94
C TYR A 348 15.98 -22.14 3.41
N LEU A 349 16.68 -22.86 2.52
CA LEU A 349 17.44 -24.06 2.89
C LEU A 349 18.58 -23.73 3.87
N LYS A 350 19.31 -22.63 3.65
CA LYS A 350 20.42 -22.20 4.53
C LYS A 350 19.97 -21.79 5.93
N ASN A 351 18.73 -21.32 6.10
CA ASN A 351 18.20 -20.85 7.39
C ASN A 351 17.29 -21.86 8.11
N ASN A 352 16.86 -22.94 7.45
CA ASN A 352 16.00 -23.99 8.01
C ASN A 352 16.67 -25.35 7.81
N SER A 353 17.67 -25.63 8.66
CA SER A 353 18.55 -26.80 8.50
C SER A 353 17.86 -28.16 8.71
N ASP A 354 16.69 -28.16 9.33
CA ASP A 354 15.75 -29.28 9.39
C ASP A 354 15.15 -29.57 8.01
N VAL A 355 14.67 -28.54 7.31
CA VAL A 355 14.14 -28.68 5.93
C VAL A 355 15.25 -29.11 4.98
N ALA A 356 16.44 -28.50 5.07
CA ALA A 356 17.59 -28.88 4.24
C ALA A 356 18.07 -30.33 4.45
N LYS A 357 17.85 -30.92 5.64
CA LYS A 357 18.07 -32.36 5.88
C LYS A 357 16.95 -33.22 5.28
N ALA A 358 15.71 -32.76 5.34
CA ALA A 358 14.55 -33.50 4.84
C ALA A 358 14.45 -33.53 3.30
N VAL A 359 14.72 -32.40 2.62
CA VAL A 359 14.58 -32.29 1.14
C VAL A 359 15.91 -32.30 0.40
N GLY A 360 17.03 -32.07 1.09
CA GLY A 360 18.37 -31.91 0.51
C GLY A 360 18.80 -30.46 0.35
N ALA A 361 20.03 -30.14 0.75
CA ALA A 361 20.54 -28.77 0.92
C ALA A 361 20.61 -27.91 -0.36
N ASN A 362 20.55 -28.52 -1.55
CA ASN A 362 20.50 -27.83 -2.85
C ASN A 362 19.19 -28.11 -3.62
N ASN A 363 18.19 -28.75 -2.99
CA ASN A 363 16.92 -29.10 -3.63
C ASN A 363 15.93 -27.92 -3.56
N TYR A 364 16.15 -26.91 -4.40
CA TYR A 364 15.33 -25.70 -4.43
C TYR A 364 13.85 -25.97 -4.78
N LYS A 365 13.55 -27.06 -5.51
CA LYS A 365 12.17 -27.52 -5.74
C LYS A 365 11.54 -28.06 -4.46
N GLY A 366 12.25 -28.91 -3.71
CA GLY A 366 11.80 -29.40 -2.40
C GLY A 366 11.68 -28.28 -1.35
N ALA A 367 12.55 -27.28 -1.41
CA ALA A 367 12.49 -26.07 -0.59
C ALA A 367 11.18 -25.28 -0.82
N TYR A 368 10.84 -25.09 -2.10
CA TYR A 368 9.59 -24.49 -2.54
C TYR A 368 8.37 -25.32 -2.12
N GLU A 369 8.38 -26.63 -2.37
CA GLU A 369 7.28 -27.54 -2.00
C GLU A 369 7.03 -27.52 -0.49
N HIS A 370 8.08 -27.61 0.34
CA HIS A 370 7.97 -27.49 1.79
C HIS A 370 7.46 -26.12 2.23
N PHE A 371 7.94 -25.03 1.61
CA PHE A 371 7.49 -23.68 1.97
C PHE A 371 5.99 -23.51 1.73
N ILE A 372 5.48 -23.97 0.58
CA ILE A 372 4.05 -23.84 0.28
C ILE A 372 3.19 -24.77 1.14
N THR A 373 3.59 -26.01 1.43
CA THR A 373 2.76 -26.90 2.27
C THR A 373 2.73 -26.49 3.74
N SER A 374 3.88 -26.10 4.28
CA SER A 374 4.09 -26.03 5.74
C SER A 374 4.87 -24.78 6.16
N GLY A 375 5.96 -24.47 5.46
CA GLY A 375 6.95 -23.47 5.88
C GLY A 375 6.41 -22.05 6.03
N TYR A 376 5.40 -21.65 5.25
CA TYR A 376 4.73 -20.36 5.46
C TYR A 376 3.86 -20.39 6.72
N ASN A 377 3.06 -21.45 6.95
CA ASN A 377 2.21 -21.64 8.14
C ASN A 377 3.01 -21.81 9.44
N GLU A 378 4.28 -22.17 9.35
CA GLU A 378 5.25 -22.21 10.46
C GLU A 378 5.99 -20.87 10.67
N GLY A 379 5.68 -19.84 9.88
CA GLY A 379 6.27 -18.51 9.98
C GLY A 379 7.79 -18.44 9.71
N ARG A 380 8.36 -19.43 9.03
CA ARG A 380 9.81 -19.64 8.90
C ARG A 380 10.55 -18.45 8.26
N LYS A 381 11.85 -18.33 8.55
CA LYS A 381 12.80 -17.45 7.85
C LYS A 381 12.81 -17.82 6.38
N SER A 382 12.34 -16.94 5.50
CA SER A 382 11.99 -17.30 4.11
C SER A 382 12.59 -16.39 3.04
N SER A 383 13.03 -15.18 3.40
CA SER A 383 13.96 -14.39 2.56
C SER A 383 14.94 -13.59 3.42
N PRO A 384 16.00 -12.99 2.84
CA PRO A 384 16.89 -12.07 3.54
C PRO A 384 16.20 -10.86 4.18
N ILE A 385 14.94 -10.58 3.85
CA ILE A 385 14.14 -9.47 4.39
C ILE A 385 12.85 -9.91 5.11
N TYR A 386 12.52 -11.21 5.16
CA TYR A 386 11.26 -11.71 5.70
C TYR A 386 11.39 -12.98 6.56
N HIS A 387 10.81 -12.91 7.76
CA HIS A 387 10.69 -13.99 8.74
C HIS A 387 9.36 -13.83 9.48
N GLY A 388 8.34 -14.62 9.10
CA GLY A 388 6.96 -14.45 9.56
C GLY A 388 6.81 -14.41 11.09
N SER A 389 7.45 -15.33 11.80
CA SER A 389 7.39 -15.41 13.27
C SER A 389 8.10 -14.25 13.99
N TYR A 390 9.05 -13.56 13.34
CA TYR A 390 9.59 -12.30 13.86
C TYR A 390 8.62 -11.15 13.57
N TYR A 391 8.13 -11.05 12.34
CA TYR A 391 7.19 -10.01 11.92
C TYR A 391 5.90 -9.97 12.76
N GLN A 392 5.33 -11.14 13.08
CA GLN A 392 4.16 -11.27 13.97
C GLN A 392 4.44 -10.82 15.41
N ASN A 393 5.66 -11.05 15.92
CA ASN A 393 6.03 -10.70 17.29
C ASN A 393 6.42 -9.23 17.46
N CYS A 394 7.00 -8.61 16.42
CA CYS A 394 7.40 -7.20 16.43
C CYS A 394 6.23 -6.21 16.35
N TYR A 395 5.05 -6.63 15.88
CA TYR A 395 3.93 -5.75 15.61
C TYR A 395 2.65 -6.23 16.31
N SER A 396 2.15 -5.45 17.27
CA SER A 396 1.01 -5.82 18.12
C SER A 396 -0.30 -6.00 17.36
N ASP A 397 -0.53 -5.19 16.33
CA ASP A 397 -1.64 -5.28 15.37
C ASP A 397 -1.59 -6.55 14.51
N LEU A 398 -0.40 -7.16 14.37
CA LEU A 398 -0.19 -8.35 13.56
C LEU A 398 -0.31 -9.66 14.35
N LYS A 399 -0.41 -9.63 15.69
CA LYS A 399 -0.40 -10.84 16.54
C LYS A 399 -1.55 -11.81 16.31
N THR A 400 -2.69 -11.34 15.82
CA THR A 400 -3.89 -12.17 15.53
C THR A 400 -3.94 -12.66 14.08
N HIS A 401 -3.02 -12.23 13.23
CA HIS A 401 -2.98 -12.63 11.83
C HIS A 401 -2.27 -13.99 11.66
N ASP A 402 -2.87 -14.88 10.86
CA ASP A 402 -2.20 -16.07 10.34
C ASP A 402 -1.07 -15.71 9.36
N PHE A 403 -0.17 -16.66 9.09
CA PHE A 403 1.03 -16.37 8.30
C PHE A 403 0.77 -16.11 6.81
N TYR A 404 -0.36 -16.55 6.24
CA TYR A 404 -0.76 -16.11 4.90
C TYR A 404 -1.09 -14.61 4.92
N LYS A 405 -1.93 -14.17 5.87
CA LYS A 405 -2.25 -12.75 6.05
C LYS A 405 -1.04 -11.91 6.42
N LEU A 406 -0.08 -12.43 7.18
CA LEU A 406 1.19 -11.72 7.48
C LEU A 406 2.04 -11.49 6.23
N ILE A 407 2.15 -12.49 5.35
CA ILE A 407 2.87 -12.36 4.08
C ILE A 407 2.14 -11.35 3.17
N TYR A 408 0.81 -11.46 3.06
CA TYR A 408 -0.02 -10.52 2.32
C TYR A 408 0.14 -9.07 2.85
N HIS A 409 0.01 -8.89 4.17
CA HIS A 409 0.20 -7.59 4.82
C HIS A 409 1.59 -7.01 4.55
N PHE A 410 2.65 -7.83 4.62
CA PHE A 410 4.00 -7.36 4.35
C PHE A 410 4.16 -6.84 2.91
N ILE A 411 3.74 -7.61 1.91
CA ILE A 411 3.92 -7.21 0.50
C ILE A 411 3.00 -6.05 0.07
N THR A 412 1.83 -5.90 0.70
CA THR A 412 0.83 -4.87 0.35
C THR A 412 1.05 -3.57 1.12
N TYR A 413 1.39 -3.65 2.41
CA TYR A 413 1.52 -2.49 3.30
C TYR A 413 2.91 -2.40 3.94
N GLY A 414 3.41 -3.50 4.52
CA GLY A 414 4.62 -3.51 5.34
C GLY A 414 5.89 -2.98 4.67
N ILE A 415 6.12 -3.29 3.38
CA ILE A 415 7.28 -2.78 2.63
C ILE A 415 7.21 -1.27 2.33
N HIS A 416 6.00 -0.70 2.27
CA HIS A 416 5.77 0.73 2.07
C HIS A 416 5.79 1.48 3.42
N GLU A 417 5.20 0.90 4.46
CA GLU A 417 5.23 1.37 5.86
C GLU A 417 6.60 1.26 6.55
N SER A 418 7.62 0.78 5.82
CA SER A 418 8.98 0.57 6.34
C SER A 418 9.01 -0.33 7.58
N ARG A 419 8.12 -1.33 7.64
CA ARG A 419 8.11 -2.30 8.75
C ARG A 419 9.27 -3.28 8.60
N ASN A 420 9.91 -3.58 9.71
CA ASN A 420 10.99 -4.55 9.75
C ASN A 420 10.43 -5.97 9.93
N ALA A 421 10.63 -6.85 8.95
CA ALA A 421 10.20 -8.24 8.98
C ALA A 421 11.33 -9.26 9.22
N CYS A 422 12.58 -8.84 9.45
CA CYS A 422 13.65 -9.74 9.93
C CYS A 422 14.82 -8.99 10.61
N LEU A 423 15.53 -9.66 11.52
CA LEU A 423 16.74 -9.08 12.14
C LEU A 423 17.84 -8.66 11.14
N ASN A 424 17.83 -9.18 9.91
CA ASN A 424 18.93 -9.06 8.95
C ASN A 424 18.79 -7.89 7.96
N PHE A 425 17.64 -7.19 7.94
CA PHE A 425 17.42 -6.05 7.06
C PHE A 425 16.45 -5.04 7.66
N GLU A 426 16.92 -3.82 7.89
CA GLU A 426 16.05 -2.68 8.22
C GLU A 426 16.12 -1.61 7.12
N PRO A 427 15.00 -1.27 6.44
CA PRO A 427 15.01 -0.40 5.27
C PRO A 427 15.48 1.03 5.56
N ILE A 428 15.14 1.56 6.74
CA ILE A 428 15.49 2.92 7.16
C ILE A 428 16.98 3.01 7.46
N VAL A 429 17.52 2.06 8.22
CA VAL A 429 18.96 1.96 8.49
C VAL A 429 19.75 1.74 7.20
N TYR A 430 19.26 0.90 6.28
CA TYR A 430 19.88 0.69 4.99
C TYR A 430 19.91 1.98 4.13
N ALA A 431 18.87 2.80 4.18
CA ALA A 431 18.85 4.12 3.55
C ALA A 431 19.86 5.10 4.18
N ILE A 432 19.94 5.16 5.52
CA ILE A 432 20.91 6.01 6.24
C ILE A 432 22.36 5.57 5.98
N ARG A 433 22.61 4.25 6.01
CA ARG A 433 23.93 3.61 5.82
C ARG A 433 24.51 3.88 4.43
N TYR A 434 23.67 4.15 3.43
CA TYR A 434 24.06 4.30 2.03
C TYR A 434 23.52 5.61 1.42
N PRO A 435 24.21 6.75 1.65
CA PRO A 435 23.79 8.06 1.14
C PRO A 435 23.70 8.17 -0.39
N ASP A 436 24.38 7.29 -1.14
CA ASP A 436 24.24 7.14 -2.58
C ASP A 436 22.85 6.63 -2.96
N LEU A 437 22.34 5.61 -2.26
CA LEU A 437 20.99 5.11 -2.41
C LEU A 437 19.98 6.15 -1.92
N PHE A 438 20.27 6.83 -0.81
CA PHE A 438 19.40 7.90 -0.31
C PHE A 438 19.18 9.01 -1.34
N LYS A 439 20.26 9.47 -1.99
CA LYS A 439 20.23 10.47 -3.04
C LYS A 439 19.52 9.99 -4.31
N ALA A 440 19.55 8.69 -4.62
CA ALA A 440 18.96 8.11 -5.82
C ALA A 440 17.48 7.71 -5.65
N LEU A 441 17.05 7.33 -4.45
CA LEU A 441 15.75 6.70 -4.18
C LEU A 441 14.80 7.58 -3.33
N GLY A 442 15.33 8.56 -2.58
CA GLY A 442 14.53 9.44 -1.73
C GLY A 442 13.96 8.75 -0.48
N ASN A 443 12.99 9.39 0.18
CA ASN A 443 12.47 8.95 1.50
C ASN A 443 10.94 8.74 1.55
N SER A 444 10.25 8.83 0.41
CA SER A 444 8.78 8.80 0.33
C SER A 444 8.18 7.40 0.22
N ASP A 445 8.95 6.43 -0.30
CA ASP A 445 8.63 5.01 -0.33
C ASP A 445 9.91 4.22 -0.03
N TYR A 446 9.81 3.16 0.78
CA TYR A 446 10.94 2.32 1.15
C TYR A 446 11.00 0.98 0.39
N LYS A 447 9.97 0.63 -0.39
CA LYS A 447 10.01 -0.52 -1.32
C LYS A 447 11.27 -0.53 -2.21
N PRO A 448 11.76 0.60 -2.78
CA PRO A 448 12.99 0.63 -3.55
C PRO A 448 14.24 0.13 -2.81
N TYR A 449 14.32 0.30 -1.48
CA TYR A 449 15.46 -0.15 -0.67
C TYR A 449 15.43 -1.67 -0.44
N PHE A 450 14.26 -2.24 -0.16
CA PHE A 450 14.07 -3.70 -0.14
C PHE A 450 14.44 -4.32 -1.50
N THR A 451 13.99 -3.70 -2.59
CA THR A 451 14.33 -4.11 -3.97
C THR A 451 15.83 -4.03 -4.23
N HIS A 452 16.47 -2.89 -3.90
CA HIS A 452 17.91 -2.72 -4.09
C HIS A 452 18.72 -3.77 -3.33
N TYR A 453 18.37 -4.05 -2.07
CA TYR A 453 19.08 -5.03 -1.25
C TYR A 453 19.03 -6.44 -1.85
N LEU A 454 17.84 -6.89 -2.26
CA LEU A 454 17.62 -8.24 -2.82
C LEU A 454 18.13 -8.46 -4.25
N ILE A 455 18.33 -7.39 -5.03
CA ILE A 455 18.82 -7.44 -6.42
C ILE A 455 20.32 -7.11 -6.50
N SER A 456 20.82 -6.20 -5.67
CA SER A 456 22.18 -5.65 -5.77
C SER A 456 22.93 -5.61 -4.44
N GLY A 457 22.32 -5.12 -3.36
CA GLY A 457 22.99 -4.90 -2.08
C GLY A 457 23.74 -6.11 -1.52
N ILE A 458 23.11 -7.29 -1.54
CA ILE A 458 23.74 -8.54 -1.08
C ILE A 458 24.96 -8.91 -1.93
N ARG A 459 24.91 -8.70 -3.27
CA ARG A 459 26.05 -8.93 -4.19
C ARG A 459 27.16 -7.90 -4.00
N GLU A 460 26.81 -6.66 -3.64
CA GLU A 460 27.74 -5.56 -3.35
C GLU A 460 28.34 -5.64 -1.93
N GLY A 461 27.99 -6.65 -1.13
CA GLY A 461 28.44 -6.77 0.26
C GLY A 461 27.85 -5.71 1.19
N ARG A 462 26.80 -5.00 0.77
CA ARG A 462 26.14 -3.97 1.59
C ARG A 462 25.39 -4.61 2.75
N SER A 463 25.62 -4.12 3.96
CA SER A 463 24.98 -4.65 5.18
C SER A 463 23.56 -4.12 5.33
N GLY A 464 22.57 -5.04 5.40
CA GLY A 464 21.20 -4.72 5.80
C GLY A 464 20.98 -4.57 7.31
N LEU A 465 21.95 -5.04 8.11
CA LEU A 465 21.80 -5.18 9.56
C LEU A 465 21.68 -3.84 10.29
N TYR A 466 20.83 -3.82 11.31
CA TYR A 466 20.84 -2.79 12.33
C TYR A 466 22.09 -2.93 13.20
N ASP A 467 22.94 -1.90 13.18
CA ASP A 467 24.12 -1.78 14.03
C ASP A 467 24.07 -0.40 14.68
N TYR A 468 23.80 -0.36 15.99
CA TYR A 468 23.74 0.88 16.79
C TYR A 468 25.03 1.71 16.71
N ASN A 469 26.17 1.08 16.38
CA ASN A 469 27.46 1.75 16.31
C ASN A 469 27.70 2.42 14.94
N PHE A 470 26.93 2.06 13.90
CA PHE A 470 27.12 2.61 12.57
C PHE A 470 26.32 3.90 12.36
N ILE A 471 26.86 5.01 12.84
CA ILE A 471 26.61 6.33 12.25
C ILE A 471 27.91 6.83 11.62
N PRO A 472 27.93 7.26 10.34
CA PRO A 472 29.17 7.55 9.61
C PRO A 472 30.07 8.63 10.24
N ASN A 473 29.53 9.52 11.07
CA ASN A 473 30.30 10.44 11.89
C ASN A 473 29.91 10.25 13.38
N PRO A 474 30.85 9.88 14.28
CA PRO A 474 30.57 9.68 15.71
C PRO A 474 29.89 10.85 16.41
N ILE A 475 30.10 12.10 15.98
CA ILE A 475 29.44 13.26 16.60
C ILE A 475 27.91 13.21 16.46
N GLU A 476 27.39 12.61 15.39
CA GLU A 476 25.95 12.47 15.13
C GLU A 476 25.23 11.66 16.22
N ASN A 477 25.93 10.69 16.84
CA ASN A 477 25.39 9.94 17.97
C ASN A 477 25.19 10.82 19.22
N LEU A 478 26.03 11.84 19.41
CA LEU A 478 25.99 12.75 20.56
C LEU A 478 25.02 13.94 20.34
N ILE A 479 24.84 14.39 19.10
CA ILE A 479 23.88 15.45 18.77
C ILE A 479 22.46 14.95 18.51
N PHE A 480 22.15 13.68 18.78
CA PHE A 480 20.81 13.11 18.68
C PHE A 480 20.43 12.23 19.89
N ASP A 481 19.47 12.67 20.70
CA ASP A 481 18.85 11.92 21.81
C ASP A 481 17.37 11.69 21.45
N GLU A 482 16.98 10.43 21.20
CA GLU A 482 15.64 10.09 20.70
C GLU A 482 14.52 10.43 21.67
N LYS A 483 14.81 10.42 22.98
CA LYS A 483 13.83 10.75 24.02
C LYS A 483 13.61 12.24 24.08
N PHE A 484 14.69 13.02 24.11
CA PHE A 484 14.63 14.48 24.02
C PHE A 484 13.91 14.94 22.75
N TYR A 485 14.21 14.34 21.60
CA TYR A 485 13.59 14.73 20.32
C TYR A 485 12.09 14.38 20.28
N ALA A 486 11.68 13.21 20.75
CA ALA A 486 10.26 12.87 20.87
C ALA A 486 9.54 13.76 21.89
N ASP A 487 10.11 13.96 23.08
CA ASP A 487 9.48 14.75 24.16
C ASP A 487 9.39 16.24 23.81
N LYS A 488 10.30 16.77 22.99
CA LYS A 488 10.26 18.15 22.48
C LYS A 488 9.28 18.34 21.30
N TYR A 489 8.95 17.26 20.58
CA TYR A 489 8.09 17.29 19.39
C TYR A 489 6.98 16.22 19.49
N PRO A 490 5.85 16.55 20.16
CA PRO A 490 4.75 15.60 20.40
C PRO A 490 4.13 14.99 19.14
N ASP A 491 4.20 15.69 18.00
CA ASP A 491 3.82 15.19 16.68
C ASP A 491 4.65 13.96 16.26
N LEU A 492 5.94 13.96 16.60
CA LEU A 492 6.85 12.85 16.32
C LEU A 492 6.69 11.73 17.35
N LYS A 493 6.48 12.07 18.63
CA LYS A 493 6.21 11.10 19.69
C LYS A 493 4.92 10.31 19.45
N ALA A 494 3.86 10.97 18.99
CA ALA A 494 2.60 10.31 18.63
C ALA A 494 2.76 9.37 17.42
N LYS A 495 3.66 9.69 16.47
CA LYS A 495 3.86 8.93 15.23
C LYS A 495 4.91 7.81 15.32
N PHE A 496 5.94 7.98 16.15
CA PHE A 496 7.13 7.12 16.19
C PHE A 496 7.50 6.64 17.62
N GLY A 497 6.79 7.09 18.66
CA GLY A 497 7.12 6.78 20.05
C GLY A 497 8.53 7.26 20.42
N TYR A 498 9.41 6.30 20.72
CA TYR A 498 10.84 6.51 21.00
C TYR A 498 11.75 5.69 20.05
N ASP A 499 11.28 5.38 18.84
CA ASP A 499 12.07 4.68 17.81
C ASP A 499 13.24 5.56 17.33
N ARG A 500 14.46 5.28 17.81
CA ARG A 500 15.68 6.05 17.47
C ARG A 500 15.93 6.11 15.97
N ALA A 501 15.70 5.04 15.21
CA ALA A 501 15.98 5.01 13.78
C ALA A 501 15.00 5.87 12.98
N ARG A 502 13.68 5.75 13.26
CA ARG A 502 12.63 6.57 12.63
C ARG A 502 12.75 8.04 13.01
N LEU A 503 13.03 8.34 14.28
CA LEU A 503 13.21 9.70 14.78
C LEU A 503 14.49 10.36 14.24
N PHE A 504 15.61 9.63 14.18
CA PHE A 504 16.85 10.11 13.56
C PHE A 504 16.66 10.38 12.06
N MET A 505 15.99 9.49 11.34
CA MET A 505 15.69 9.68 9.92
C MET A 505 14.80 10.90 9.69
N HIS A 506 13.76 11.10 10.50
CA HIS A 506 12.92 12.30 10.42
C HIS A 506 13.76 13.58 10.64
N TRP A 507 14.63 13.58 11.66
CA TRP A 507 15.53 14.71 11.91
C TRP A 507 16.50 14.96 10.75
N LYS A 508 17.21 13.94 10.29
CA LYS A 508 18.21 14.02 9.22
C LYS A 508 17.64 14.52 7.90
N VAL A 509 16.40 14.14 7.56
CA VAL A 509 15.80 14.46 6.25
C VAL A 509 14.96 15.74 6.27
N SER A 510 14.20 15.99 7.33
CA SER A 510 13.26 17.12 7.43
C SER A 510 13.54 18.01 8.63
N GLY A 511 13.65 17.43 9.83
CA GLY A 511 13.74 18.17 11.08
C GLY A 511 14.92 19.15 11.13
N ILE A 512 16.07 18.83 10.56
CA ILE A 512 17.21 19.74 10.51
C ILE A 512 16.91 20.98 9.65
N LYS A 513 16.22 20.81 8.52
CA LYS A 513 15.82 21.89 7.59
C LYS A 513 14.66 22.73 8.16
N GLU A 514 13.85 22.13 9.03
CA GLU A 514 12.85 22.82 9.87
C GLU A 514 13.48 23.54 11.08
N GLY A 515 14.79 23.38 11.34
CA GLY A 515 15.49 23.97 12.48
C GLY A 515 15.21 23.28 13.83
N ARG A 516 14.74 22.02 13.83
CA ARG A 516 14.39 21.29 15.06
C ARG A 516 15.62 20.88 15.89
N THR A 517 15.54 21.09 17.20
CA THR A 517 16.57 20.71 18.18
C THR A 517 16.53 19.21 18.49
N SER A 518 17.59 18.46 18.22
CA SER A 518 17.67 17.00 18.44
C SER A 518 18.36 16.56 19.73
N SER A 519 19.04 17.46 20.44
CA SER A 519 19.80 17.12 21.64
C SER A 519 19.98 18.31 22.58
N TYR A 520 20.58 18.03 23.73
CA TYR A 520 21.03 19.01 24.73
C TYR A 520 22.18 19.89 24.24
N VAL A 521 22.98 19.41 23.28
CA VAL A 521 24.28 20.01 22.90
C VAL A 521 24.28 20.67 21.52
N PHE A 522 23.28 20.41 20.67
CA PHE A 522 23.17 21.07 19.36
C PHE A 522 21.74 21.53 19.04
N ASP A 523 21.62 22.82 18.76
CA ASP A 523 20.42 23.49 18.27
C ASP A 523 20.80 24.34 17.05
N PRO A 524 20.35 24.01 15.82
CA PRO A 524 20.86 24.67 14.61
C PRO A 524 20.46 26.14 14.51
N VAL A 525 19.29 26.52 15.05
CA VAL A 525 18.82 27.91 15.06
C VAL A 525 19.64 28.74 16.05
N TYR A 526 19.90 28.19 17.24
CA TYR A 526 20.78 28.83 18.21
C TYR A 526 22.22 28.90 17.72
N TYR A 527 22.71 27.86 17.04
CA TYR A 527 24.09 27.81 16.52
C TYR A 527 24.36 28.94 15.52
N LEU A 528 23.51 29.13 14.51
CA LEU A 528 23.62 30.26 13.58
C LEU A 528 23.45 31.62 14.27
N LYS A 529 22.56 31.71 15.27
CA LYS A 529 22.36 32.96 16.03
C LYS A 529 23.56 33.39 16.88
N ASN A 530 24.39 32.45 17.33
CA ASN A 530 25.54 32.72 18.22
C ASN A 530 26.90 32.64 17.52
N ASN A 531 26.97 32.17 16.26
CA ASN A 531 28.20 32.06 15.47
C ASN A 531 27.97 32.81 14.15
N SER A 532 28.14 34.13 14.19
CA SER A 532 27.83 35.04 13.07
C SER A 532 28.72 34.81 11.85
N ASP A 533 29.95 34.35 12.04
CA ASP A 533 30.85 33.89 10.99
C ASP A 533 30.26 32.70 10.20
N VAL A 534 29.75 31.68 10.91
CA VAL A 534 29.06 30.53 10.29
C VAL A 534 27.77 31.00 9.60
N SER A 535 26.98 31.85 10.26
CA SER A 535 25.74 32.42 9.72
C SER A 535 25.95 33.21 8.42
N ASN A 536 27.04 33.98 8.33
CA ASN A 536 27.45 34.69 7.13
C ASN A 536 27.94 33.73 6.03
N ALA A 537 28.61 32.62 6.39
CA ALA A 537 29.15 31.66 5.44
C ALA A 537 28.09 30.72 4.83
N VAL A 538 27.11 30.26 5.62
CA VAL A 538 26.08 29.30 5.15
C VAL A 538 24.71 29.94 4.87
N GLY A 539 24.45 31.14 5.39
CA GLY A 539 23.17 31.84 5.34
C GLY A 539 22.33 31.64 6.60
N ALA A 540 21.74 32.72 7.12
CA ALA A 540 21.14 32.77 8.47
C ALA A 540 19.97 31.81 8.76
N ASN A 541 19.32 31.26 7.72
CA ASN A 541 18.24 30.26 7.85
C ASN A 541 18.64 28.87 7.30
N ASN A 542 19.92 28.67 6.92
CA ASN A 542 20.40 27.42 6.35
C ASN A 542 20.83 26.45 7.45
N TYR A 543 19.84 25.87 8.13
CA TYR A 543 20.05 24.96 9.27
C TYR A 543 20.72 23.64 8.88
N GLU A 544 20.59 23.19 7.63
CA GLU A 544 21.38 22.09 7.06
C GLU A 544 22.86 22.50 7.02
N GLY A 545 23.20 23.66 6.43
CA GLY A 545 24.56 24.20 6.43
C GLY A 545 25.13 24.42 7.84
N ALA A 546 24.29 24.84 8.79
CA ALA A 546 24.65 24.96 10.21
C ALA A 546 25.08 23.62 10.82
N TYR A 547 24.31 22.57 10.54
CA TYR A 547 24.61 21.19 10.93
C TYR A 547 25.90 20.68 10.26
N GLN A 548 26.06 20.86 8.94
CA GLN A 548 27.25 20.44 8.21
C GLN A 548 28.51 21.10 8.79
N HIS A 549 28.49 22.42 9.01
CA HIS A 549 29.61 23.14 9.64
C HIS A 549 29.90 22.62 11.06
N PHE A 550 28.86 22.35 11.86
CA PHE A 550 29.05 21.83 13.20
C PHE A 550 29.75 20.45 13.18
N ILE A 551 29.33 19.53 12.32
CA ILE A 551 29.86 18.16 12.28
C ILE A 551 31.23 18.03 11.60
N THR A 552 31.67 19.01 10.81
CA THR A 552 33.04 19.04 10.25
C THR A 552 34.04 19.79 11.14
N SER A 553 33.59 20.87 11.78
CA SER A 553 34.49 21.93 12.29
C SER A 553 34.02 22.48 13.63
N GLY A 554 32.75 22.90 13.71
CA GLY A 554 32.21 23.65 14.85
C GLY A 554 32.28 22.94 16.21
N TYR A 555 32.21 21.61 16.25
CA TYR A 555 32.41 20.88 17.51
C TYR A 555 33.88 20.89 17.94
N ASN A 556 34.83 20.68 17.02
CA ASN A 556 36.28 20.73 17.28
C ASN A 556 36.79 22.14 17.65
N GLU A 557 36.05 23.17 17.28
CA GLU A 557 36.31 24.57 17.67
C GLU A 557 35.71 24.94 19.03
N GLY A 558 35.04 24.00 19.72
CA GLY A 558 34.42 24.23 21.03
C GLY A 558 33.26 25.24 21.01
N ARG A 559 32.65 25.50 19.84
CA ARG A 559 31.68 26.58 19.66
C ARG A 559 30.46 26.47 20.57
N ARG A 560 29.81 27.61 20.79
CA ARG A 560 28.52 27.73 21.47
C ARG A 560 27.39 27.17 20.59
N SER A 561 26.89 25.99 20.93
CA SER A 561 26.05 25.17 20.05
C SER A 561 24.64 24.89 20.58
N SER A 562 24.34 25.17 21.85
CA SER A 562 22.96 25.15 22.36
C SER A 562 22.73 26.19 23.47
N PRO A 563 21.47 26.47 23.85
CA PRO A 563 21.15 27.37 24.97
C PRO A 563 21.74 26.98 26.33
N ILE A 564 22.26 25.76 26.47
CA ILE A 564 22.86 25.22 27.70
C ILE A 564 24.33 24.78 27.54
N TYR A 565 24.86 24.68 26.32
CA TYR A 565 26.18 24.13 26.03
C TYR A 565 27.05 25.03 25.14
N ASP A 566 28.28 25.26 25.62
CA ASP A 566 29.33 26.09 25.05
C ASP A 566 30.66 25.38 25.39
N GLY A 567 31.29 24.75 24.39
CA GLY A 567 32.41 23.83 24.62
C GLY A 567 33.62 24.52 25.24
N SER A 568 33.99 25.70 24.72
CA SER A 568 35.05 26.54 25.25
C SER A 568 34.73 27.03 26.67
N TYR A 569 33.48 27.40 26.97
CA TYR A 569 33.09 27.72 28.34
C TYR A 569 33.22 26.51 29.27
N TYR A 570 32.70 25.35 28.87
CA TYR A 570 32.66 24.14 29.70
C TYR A 570 34.07 23.66 30.07
N GLN A 571 35.00 23.63 29.11
CA GLN A 571 36.42 23.28 29.32
C GLN A 571 37.14 24.29 30.22
N ASN A 572 36.85 25.59 30.10
CA ASN A 572 37.50 26.61 30.92
C ASN A 572 36.96 26.67 32.36
N TYR A 573 35.65 26.47 32.54
CA TYR A 573 34.95 26.52 33.83
C TYR A 573 35.16 25.27 34.70
N ASN A 574 35.54 24.13 34.09
CA ASN A 574 35.83 22.86 34.77
C ASN A 574 37.31 22.51 34.46
N PRO A 575 38.30 23.04 35.21
CA PRO A 575 39.71 23.00 34.81
C PRO A 575 40.30 21.59 34.64
N GLU A 576 39.75 20.60 35.34
CA GLU A 576 40.12 19.19 35.22
C GLU A 576 39.72 18.59 33.85
N LEU A 577 38.71 19.16 33.18
CA LEU A 577 38.28 18.72 31.85
C LEU A 577 39.15 19.27 30.71
N ARG A 578 40.16 20.11 31.00
CA ARG A 578 41.11 20.65 30.01
C ARG A 578 42.02 19.60 29.37
N VAL A 579 42.02 18.37 29.91
CA VAL A 579 42.69 17.20 29.32
C VAL A 579 41.91 16.61 28.13
N TYR A 580 40.61 16.93 27.99
CA TYR A 580 39.75 16.39 26.95
C TYR A 580 39.65 17.30 25.73
N ASP A 581 39.63 16.68 24.54
CA ASP A 581 39.18 17.30 23.31
C ASP A 581 37.67 17.61 23.33
N PHE A 582 37.17 18.36 22.35
CA PHE A 582 35.77 18.80 22.34
C PHE A 582 34.75 17.70 22.02
N TYR A 583 35.13 16.58 21.38
CA TYR A 583 34.25 15.42 21.29
C TYR A 583 34.08 14.80 22.68
N LYS A 584 35.19 14.60 23.41
CA LYS A 584 35.18 14.05 24.76
C LYS A 584 34.56 14.98 25.80
N LEU A 585 34.59 16.30 25.60
CA LEU A 585 33.82 17.25 26.41
C LEU A 585 32.30 17.13 26.19
N ILE A 586 31.85 16.93 24.95
CA ILE A 586 30.43 16.70 24.64
C ILE A 586 29.96 15.36 25.23
N GLU A 587 30.75 14.29 25.05
CA GLU A 587 30.50 12.97 25.64
C GLU A 587 30.43 13.06 27.18
N HIS A 588 31.42 13.68 27.83
CA HIS A 588 31.45 13.88 29.28
C HIS A 588 30.28 14.73 29.78
N PHE A 589 29.86 15.77 29.05
CA PHE A 589 28.69 16.56 29.43
C PHE A 589 27.41 15.73 29.38
N LEU A 590 27.21 14.92 28.33
CA LEU A 590 26.01 14.11 28.16
C LEU A 590 25.94 12.91 29.11
N VAL A 591 27.09 12.31 29.48
CA VAL A 591 27.16 11.13 30.36
C VAL A 591 27.26 11.52 31.85
N HIS A 592 27.95 12.61 32.19
CA HIS A 592 28.20 13.02 33.58
C HIS A 592 27.71 14.44 33.89
N GLY A 593 28.13 15.43 33.11
CA GLY A 593 27.93 16.84 33.44
C GLY A 593 26.47 17.29 33.56
N ILE A 594 25.59 16.72 32.75
CA ILE A 594 24.14 16.97 32.76
C ILE A 594 23.46 16.37 33.99
N HIS A 595 23.95 15.23 34.47
CA HIS A 595 23.44 14.54 35.66
C HIS A 595 23.98 15.18 36.95
N GLU A 596 25.23 15.62 36.95
CA GLU A 596 25.87 16.36 38.07
C GLU A 596 25.43 17.83 38.19
N GLY A 597 24.68 18.36 37.22
CA GLY A 597 24.21 19.74 37.21
C GLY A 597 25.32 20.77 36.98
N ARG A 598 26.34 20.43 36.17
CA ARG A 598 27.48 21.31 35.85
C ARG A 598 27.08 22.49 34.98
N ARG A 599 27.81 23.60 35.11
CA ARG A 599 27.62 24.81 34.29
C ARG A 599 28.44 24.66 33.00
N ALA A 600 27.75 24.49 31.88
CA ALA A 600 28.36 24.30 30.55
C ALA A 600 28.15 25.50 29.61
N CYS A 601 27.51 26.58 30.07
CA CYS A 601 27.54 27.89 29.40
C CYS A 601 27.33 29.02 30.43
N SER A 602 27.56 30.26 29.99
CA SER A 602 27.35 31.46 30.81
C SER A 602 25.90 31.63 31.30
N ASN A 603 24.90 31.24 30.50
CA ASN A 603 23.50 31.64 30.67
C ASN A 603 22.56 30.51 31.17
N PHE A 604 23.11 29.39 31.65
CA PHE A 604 22.32 28.35 32.31
C PHE A 604 23.13 27.62 33.37
N GLY A 605 22.58 27.47 34.58
CA GLY A 605 23.12 26.59 35.63
C GLY A 605 22.02 25.85 36.36
N ALA A 606 21.93 24.53 36.19
CA ALA A 606 20.85 23.70 36.72
C ALA A 606 20.65 23.85 38.25
N LYS A 607 21.75 24.02 39.00
CA LYS A 607 21.75 24.24 40.46
C LYS A 607 21.14 25.59 40.87
N VAL A 608 21.30 26.63 40.06
CA VAL A 608 20.63 27.94 40.25
C VAL A 608 19.15 27.84 39.84
N TYR A 609 18.87 27.10 38.77
CA TYR A 609 17.53 26.91 38.24
C TYR A 609 16.62 26.15 39.24
N VAL A 610 17.06 25.03 39.83
CA VAL A 610 16.28 24.33 40.86
C VAL A 610 16.05 25.19 42.11
N ALA A 611 17.08 25.92 42.58
CA ALA A 611 16.98 26.78 43.76
C ALA A 611 15.98 27.94 43.58
N ARG A 612 15.73 28.35 42.32
CA ARG A 612 14.79 29.43 41.96
C ARG A 612 13.35 28.94 41.78
N TYR A 613 13.13 27.66 41.47
CA TYR A 613 11.85 27.10 41.05
C TYR A 613 11.41 25.91 41.91
N SER A 614 10.69 26.21 43.00
CA SER A 614 10.26 25.20 43.98
C SER A 614 9.22 24.21 43.44
N ASP A 615 8.52 24.53 42.34
CA ASP A 615 7.70 23.61 41.56
C ASP A 615 8.56 22.50 40.93
N LEU A 616 9.69 22.87 40.32
CA LEU A 616 10.60 21.91 39.69
C LEU A 616 11.34 21.07 40.74
N PHE A 617 11.75 21.68 41.87
CA PHE A 617 12.31 20.96 43.00
C PHE A 617 11.36 19.87 43.54
N LYS A 618 10.06 20.19 43.71
CA LYS A 618 9.05 19.22 44.15
C LYS A 618 8.83 18.08 43.15
N ASN A 619 8.96 18.36 41.85
CA ASN A 619 8.70 17.39 40.80
C ASN A 619 9.90 16.46 40.51
N PHE A 620 11.14 16.93 40.66
CA PHE A 620 12.34 16.21 40.22
C PHE A 620 13.38 15.92 41.33
N GLY A 621 13.34 16.63 42.47
CA GLY A 621 14.36 16.51 43.51
C GLY A 621 15.76 16.95 43.04
N THR A 622 16.82 16.51 43.72
CA THR A 622 18.22 16.91 43.42
C THR A 622 19.18 15.73 43.27
N SER A 623 18.66 14.52 43.05
CA SER A 623 19.45 13.31 42.79
C SER A 623 19.93 13.20 41.34
N ASP A 624 19.19 13.79 40.39
CA ASP A 624 19.57 13.93 38.98
C ASP A 624 19.22 15.34 38.49
N TYR A 625 20.15 16.00 37.82
CA TYR A 625 19.92 17.32 37.21
C TYR A 625 19.43 17.28 35.76
N LYS A 626 19.48 16.14 35.05
CA LYS A 626 19.04 16.04 33.63
C LYS A 626 17.60 16.56 33.39
N PRO A 627 16.58 16.27 34.23
CA PRO A 627 15.23 16.80 34.06
C PRO A 627 15.15 18.34 34.00
N TYR A 628 16.04 19.05 34.67
CA TYR A 628 16.06 20.52 34.68
C TYR A 628 16.58 21.10 33.35
N PHE A 629 17.58 20.47 32.74
CA PHE A 629 18.03 20.82 31.40
C PHE A 629 16.93 20.52 30.35
N THR A 630 16.24 19.39 30.48
CA THR A 630 15.09 19.03 29.64
C THR A 630 13.96 20.05 29.76
N HIS A 631 13.54 20.38 30.99
CA HIS A 631 12.50 21.39 31.24
C HIS A 631 12.85 22.74 30.63
N TYR A 632 14.09 23.21 30.81
CA TYR A 632 14.52 24.51 30.28
C TYR A 632 14.47 24.56 28.74
N LEU A 633 14.96 23.52 28.06
CA LEU A 633 15.01 23.45 26.59
C LEU A 633 13.65 23.19 25.89
N ILE A 634 12.65 22.69 26.62
CA ILE A 634 11.29 22.43 26.09
C ILE A 634 10.31 23.54 26.46
N SER A 635 10.34 24.00 27.72
CA SER A 635 9.32 24.90 28.28
C SER A 635 9.91 26.15 28.95
N GLY A 636 10.95 26.02 29.77
CA GLY A 636 11.50 27.11 30.58
C GLY A 636 11.95 28.36 29.81
N ILE A 637 12.51 28.19 28.61
CA ILE A 637 12.85 29.31 27.70
C ILE A 637 11.58 30.03 27.20
N LYS A 638 10.49 29.31 26.92
CA LYS A 638 9.21 29.89 26.48
C LYS A 638 8.47 30.60 27.62
N GLU A 639 8.59 30.05 28.83
CA GLU A 639 8.06 30.61 30.08
C GLU A 639 8.87 31.81 30.60
N GLY A 640 9.98 32.18 29.94
CA GLY A 640 10.84 33.30 30.36
C GLY A 640 11.60 33.06 31.67
N ARG A 641 11.76 31.80 32.11
CA ARG A 641 12.38 31.46 33.40
C ARG A 641 13.87 31.80 33.43
N LEU A 642 14.25 32.76 34.27
CA LEU A 642 15.64 33.11 34.59
C LEU A 642 16.42 31.90 35.14
N SER A 643 17.64 31.69 34.65
CA SER A 643 18.31 30.39 34.74
C SER A 643 19.80 30.44 35.06
N TYR A 644 20.34 31.63 35.34
CA TYR A 644 21.75 31.88 35.58
C TYR A 644 22.06 32.63 36.87
#